data_AF-A0A4Z0JAY5-F1
#
_entry.id   AF-A0A4Z0JAY5-F1
#
_cell.length_a   1.000
_cell.length_b   1.000
_cell.length_c   1.000
_cell.angle_alpha   90.00
_cell.angle_beta   90.00
_cell.angle_gamma   90.00
#
_symmetry.space_group_name_H-M   'P 1'
#
loop_
_entity.id
_entity.type
_entity.pdbx_description
1 polymer ?
#
loop_
_entity_poly.entity_id
_entity_poly.type
_entity_poly.pdbx_seq_one_letter_code
_entity_poly.pdbx_strand_id
1 'polypeptide(L)'
;MSGLDFSGIMGKAQRSLTVKQPGCLVTVAAPTGSGKTYGVIRYVSKRIVGTTDMRFFFVTVNKANLKIDKFYQKLEEEYIEKNGPFSSEDEKKWYLHRQVAILYPLEETVERLIEVPMPVEVPTQEAQEVVEQLKVYYGRYHSQPKKQSVAGRNDFQNLKNAYQDTKNLLLKALAKELQLDFPLTQREKREIVAYVNEDETSLAHYLNQYFPEINLAQRRLVLLSWAKFIRTYLDFYNNKSIEISSPECLGQAIVILDEIDDMKKQYLDKIIDDAIKVPIDFLSFFREIKTGLNNLQKNRPEDVMRLMRQNQKFAKLKNSANRLAKKYKLTEDYKTVGEKTTTNFIFNLAGMTLTSSRPWWSHQDDLEKRVVLSHQKAPTDLKFYQMIQTVSQFFNHFVHQSVEWAMTYQQQVNKNRSKNADQLSLEDALSTICDCLWLSQGAKQLVIDLYQRLNLGYSKKVQPISIKRSSESGYYLQRQGLQLISLADSDAHLNRTKISAAFVQETPEKFLIRLARRGIVLGMSATVDVPTVISNFDFRFIREQLGDHLIDGLANLPTESQKQFDVSQRCRERGVKINVIEVSKNKVSSENGYMLSLIHKYRPDFNPDEQQIPVMQKLEELVEKKMSLVSSYSQQDKSKSVDYIQKRYFDLFESIIYFLVTPEMTSFLGLQSILPKAKQEIDEIDMSQTFIDQVFHLLSQLFCTAEKHLPQLKMIAKKLSSEHLSIKEQIREALELPEKSQTRVYLLSAYATLGVGQNLQHDIGQLEASRVVDIAPSDADPNDSRRKKVDIAGIYLGRITHVLTQIPDLATDDNKKVWIRAYYEMLSLADSGEISLMEIKKHMINKSLGRPNKQFSQTSSYTGACTRSILQALGRLDRSFNKMPQITVILGDRIRDVFDPVRMKDYQLGPLAQAIMVNQKDAEDEQSVMENVRLERWCNRTLETQQCVASMLGHLQDDARIADHFRQYRRTLLEMPTPTLEQYRVHELDPEFAYLACRESAYHIHRLGETFEFGIEKQGNEEISALSSGLLTILKYPGMRDYFMANGWAIAWVNHGFMMNPVQFDSYKGILGEVAGRFIVERRWHVNLQPLSEENNELFDYQTSGQIYIDFKNWRQPHDQNVQAARNHVQGKLDKVRSPQPLKKRRVLVINLIRPAMRQDLAVRMTEDGRIMEIPQLIDQDGSFALTAEQERMVGVFLNGR
;
A
#
# COMPACT_ATOMS: atom_id res chain seq x y z
N MET A 1 -27.47 26.52 1.68
CA MET A 1 -27.53 25.19 1.03
C MET A 1 -27.97 24.17 2.05
N SER A 2 -28.95 23.36 1.71
CA SER A 2 -29.52 22.29 2.55
C SER A 2 -28.58 21.11 2.85
N GLY A 3 -27.42 21.03 2.16
CA GLY A 3 -26.41 19.97 2.31
C GLY A 3 -26.73 18.71 1.50
N LEU A 4 -25.79 17.76 1.42
CA LEU A 4 -26.05 16.43 0.84
C LEU A 4 -27.06 15.67 1.71
N ASP A 5 -28.11 15.11 1.10
CA ASP A 5 -29.06 14.26 1.83
C ASP A 5 -28.50 12.86 2.04
N PHE A 6 -27.94 12.63 3.23
CA PHE A 6 -27.43 11.32 3.63
C PHE A 6 -28.53 10.30 3.93
N SER A 7 -29.80 10.69 4.02
CA SER A 7 -30.89 9.74 4.21
C SER A 7 -31.05 8.84 2.99
N GLY A 8 -31.02 9.41 1.78
CA GLY A 8 -31.02 8.65 0.53
C GLY A 8 -29.75 7.81 0.36
N ILE A 9 -28.58 8.40 0.62
CA ILE A 9 -27.26 7.74 0.49
C ILE A 9 -27.18 6.49 1.40
N MET A 10 -27.57 6.63 2.67
CA MET A 10 -27.48 5.55 3.66
C MET A 10 -28.63 4.53 3.55
N GLY A 11 -29.77 4.92 2.98
CA GLY A 11 -30.93 4.04 2.85
C GLY A 11 -30.69 2.79 2.00
N LYS A 12 -29.84 2.88 0.96
CA LYS A 12 -29.44 1.69 0.18
C LYS A 12 -28.54 0.76 0.99
N ALA A 13 -27.54 1.32 1.66
CA ALA A 13 -26.64 0.57 2.54
C ALA A 13 -27.44 -0.22 3.57
N GLN A 14 -28.34 0.43 4.31
CA GLN A 14 -29.18 -0.21 5.33
C GLN A 14 -30.06 -1.34 4.77
N ARG A 15 -30.58 -1.22 3.54
CA ARG A 15 -31.38 -2.26 2.89
C ARG A 15 -30.57 -3.43 2.34
N SER A 16 -29.29 -3.20 2.00
CA SER A 16 -28.41 -4.22 1.42
C SER A 16 -27.80 -5.18 2.44
N LEU A 17 -27.86 -4.85 3.74
CA LEU A 17 -27.28 -5.69 4.80
C LEU A 17 -28.15 -6.90 5.11
N THR A 18 -27.52 -8.04 5.37
CA THR A 18 -28.18 -9.25 5.85
C THR A 18 -27.46 -9.80 7.08
N VAL A 19 -28.10 -10.69 7.84
CA VAL A 19 -27.46 -11.35 9.00
C VAL A 19 -26.17 -12.08 8.61
N LYS A 20 -26.08 -12.59 7.37
CA LYS A 20 -24.88 -13.27 6.85
C LYS A 20 -23.81 -12.31 6.30
N GLN A 21 -24.19 -11.11 5.88
CA GLN A 21 -23.31 -10.08 5.34
C GLN A 21 -23.69 -8.72 5.94
N PRO A 22 -23.21 -8.41 7.16
CA PRO A 22 -23.71 -7.30 7.95
C PRO A 22 -23.00 -5.96 7.66
N GLY A 23 -22.10 -5.87 6.68
CA GLY A 23 -21.28 -4.68 6.47
C GLY A 23 -21.07 -4.29 5.00
N CYS A 24 -20.85 -2.99 4.77
CA CYS A 24 -20.61 -2.39 3.48
C CYS A 24 -19.73 -1.14 3.59
N LEU A 25 -19.07 -0.75 2.49
CA LEU A 25 -18.37 0.51 2.35
C LEU A 25 -19.15 1.41 1.39
N VAL A 26 -19.59 2.57 1.85
CA VAL A 26 -20.23 3.60 1.04
C VAL A 26 -19.22 4.70 0.75
N THR A 27 -18.97 5.01 -0.51
CA THR A 27 -18.10 6.13 -0.91
C THR A 27 -18.92 7.31 -1.41
N VAL A 28 -18.53 8.53 -1.00
CA VAL A 28 -19.19 9.78 -1.44
C VAL A 28 -18.15 10.71 -2.06
N ALA A 29 -18.07 10.66 -3.37
CA ALA A 29 -17.12 11.38 -4.21
C ALA A 29 -17.62 12.76 -4.66
N ALA A 30 -18.09 13.58 -3.72
CA ALA A 30 -18.70 14.88 -4.02
C ALA A 30 -17.65 16.00 -4.01
N PRO A 31 -17.76 17.02 -4.86
CA PRO A 31 -16.75 18.07 -5.00
C PRO A 31 -16.52 18.83 -3.69
N THR A 32 -15.37 19.50 -3.56
CA THR A 32 -15.11 20.39 -2.42
C THR A 32 -16.13 21.54 -2.43
N GLY A 33 -16.60 21.97 -1.26
CA GLY A 33 -17.62 23.02 -1.16
C GLY A 33 -19.08 22.55 -1.29
N SER A 34 -19.35 21.29 -1.65
CA SER A 34 -20.70 20.71 -1.77
C SER A 34 -21.48 20.52 -0.46
N GLY A 35 -20.85 20.77 0.70
CA GLY A 35 -21.52 20.63 1.99
C GLY A 35 -21.59 19.20 2.54
N LYS A 36 -20.72 18.27 2.12
CA LYS A 36 -20.61 16.89 2.64
C LYS A 36 -20.68 16.81 4.17
N THR A 37 -19.72 17.44 4.86
CA THR A 37 -19.62 17.41 6.32
C THR A 37 -20.86 18.01 6.98
N TYR A 38 -21.44 19.07 6.41
CA TYR A 38 -22.68 19.67 6.92
C TYR A 38 -23.88 18.70 6.80
N GLY A 39 -24.02 18.03 5.65
CA GLY A 39 -25.06 17.02 5.45
C GLY A 39 -24.95 15.84 6.42
N VAL A 40 -23.72 15.37 6.67
CA VAL A 40 -23.48 14.31 7.67
C VAL A 40 -23.85 14.74 9.08
N ILE A 41 -23.43 15.93 9.51
CA ILE A 41 -23.76 16.46 10.84
C ILE A 41 -25.27 16.44 11.04
N ARG A 42 -26.03 16.96 10.07
CA ARG A 42 -27.50 16.97 10.12
C ARG A 42 -28.08 15.55 10.21
N TYR A 43 -27.60 14.63 9.37
CA TYR A 43 -28.08 13.24 9.37
C TYR A 43 -27.81 12.53 10.70
N VAL A 44 -26.59 12.65 11.23
CA VAL A 44 -26.18 12.02 12.50
C VAL A 44 -26.98 12.59 13.66
N SER A 45 -27.08 13.93 13.77
CA SER A 45 -27.82 14.58 14.87
C SER A 45 -29.30 14.16 14.87
N LYS A 46 -29.95 14.17 13.71
CA LYS A 46 -31.35 13.73 13.57
C LYS A 46 -31.55 12.27 13.98
N ARG A 47 -30.60 11.38 13.67
CA ARG A 47 -30.68 9.95 14.05
C ARG A 47 -30.46 9.70 15.54
N ILE A 48 -29.55 10.46 16.16
CA ILE A 48 -29.27 10.36 17.61
C ILE A 48 -30.49 10.79 18.42
N VAL A 49 -31.12 11.90 18.06
CA VAL A 49 -32.35 12.38 18.73
C VAL A 49 -33.57 11.54 18.36
N GLY A 50 -33.61 11.02 17.12
CA GLY A 50 -34.73 10.27 16.58
C GLY A 50 -34.88 8.83 17.10
N THR A 51 -33.77 8.15 17.41
CA THR A 51 -33.74 6.71 17.73
C THR A 51 -32.77 6.40 18.86
N THR A 52 -32.98 5.29 19.58
CA THR A 52 -32.11 4.80 20.68
C THR A 52 -31.14 3.69 20.28
N ASP A 53 -31.14 3.25 19.01
CA ASP A 53 -30.39 2.04 18.62
C ASP A 53 -29.12 2.32 17.80
N MET A 54 -29.01 3.49 17.15
CA MET A 54 -27.88 3.84 16.29
C MET A 54 -26.72 4.55 17.00
N ARG A 55 -25.49 4.04 16.79
CA ARG A 55 -24.25 4.63 17.29
C ARG A 55 -23.32 5.01 16.13
N PHE A 56 -22.55 6.08 16.31
CA PHE A 56 -21.70 6.67 15.27
C PHE A 56 -20.28 6.94 15.76
N PHE A 57 -19.29 6.73 14.89
CA PHE A 57 -17.94 7.25 15.04
C PHE A 57 -17.69 8.22 13.89
N PHE A 58 -17.40 9.48 14.19
CA PHE A 58 -16.99 10.46 13.19
C PHE A 58 -15.48 10.67 13.29
N VAL A 59 -14.77 10.28 12.23
CA VAL A 59 -13.32 10.23 12.17
C VAL A 59 -12.83 11.16 11.06
N THR A 60 -11.87 12.01 11.40
CA THR A 60 -11.28 12.96 10.45
C THR A 60 -9.77 13.02 10.60
N VAL A 61 -9.06 13.33 9.53
CA VAL A 61 -7.60 13.41 9.52
C VAL A 61 -7.10 14.61 10.32
N ASN A 62 -7.79 15.75 10.22
CA ASN A 62 -7.40 17.00 10.87
C ASN A 62 -8.33 17.32 12.05
N LYS A 63 -7.78 17.62 13.23
CA LYS A 63 -8.55 17.99 14.43
C LYS A 63 -9.45 19.21 14.20
N ALA A 64 -9.04 20.16 13.36
CA ALA A 64 -9.85 21.32 12.99
C ALA A 64 -11.13 20.95 12.20
N ASN A 65 -11.20 19.73 11.68
CA ASN A 65 -12.34 19.18 10.96
C ASN A 65 -13.28 18.35 11.85
N LEU A 66 -13.03 18.21 13.16
CA LEU A 66 -13.95 17.51 14.07
C LEU A 66 -15.30 18.22 14.23
N LYS A 67 -15.32 19.55 14.03
CA LYS A 67 -16.52 20.40 14.07
C LYS A 67 -17.40 20.16 15.31
N ILE A 68 -16.78 20.00 16.48
CA ILE A 68 -17.45 19.68 17.75
C ILE A 68 -18.63 20.63 18.01
N ASP A 69 -18.41 21.94 17.93
CA ASP A 69 -19.45 22.94 18.19
C ASP A 69 -20.63 22.84 17.21
N LYS A 70 -20.37 22.48 15.95
CA LYS A 70 -21.45 22.28 14.95
C LYS A 70 -22.27 21.04 15.24
N PHE A 71 -21.66 19.97 15.74
CA PHE A 71 -22.39 18.79 16.19
C PHE A 71 -23.25 19.12 17.42
N TYR A 72 -22.71 19.83 18.41
CA TYR A 72 -23.46 20.27 19.58
C TYR A 72 -24.63 21.17 19.21
N GLN A 73 -24.37 22.24 18.44
CA GLN A 73 -25.42 23.14 17.97
C GLN A 73 -26.52 22.38 17.22
N LYS A 74 -26.14 21.47 16.31
CA LYS A 74 -27.15 20.75 15.53
C LYS A 74 -27.91 19.70 16.35
N LEU A 75 -27.27 19.06 17.32
CA LEU A 75 -27.94 18.15 18.27
C LEU A 75 -28.94 18.90 19.17
N GLU A 76 -28.57 20.09 19.63
CA GLU A 76 -29.44 20.98 20.39
C GLU A 76 -30.66 21.38 19.56
N GLU A 77 -30.47 21.88 18.33
CA GLU A 77 -31.57 22.24 17.43
C GLU A 77 -32.57 21.09 17.23
N GLU A 78 -32.07 19.88 16.91
CA GLU A 78 -32.92 18.72 16.66
C GLU A 78 -33.59 18.21 17.96
N TYR A 79 -32.94 18.35 19.11
CA TYR A 79 -33.54 18.02 20.41
C TYR A 79 -34.68 18.99 20.74
N ILE A 80 -34.46 20.29 20.59
CA ILE A 80 -35.46 21.32 20.89
C ILE A 80 -36.67 21.17 19.98
N GLU A 81 -36.46 20.87 18.70
CA GLU A 81 -37.55 20.62 17.75
C GLU A 81 -38.43 19.42 18.15
N LYS A 82 -37.85 18.39 18.76
CA LYS A 82 -38.56 17.15 19.13
C LYS A 82 -39.13 17.17 20.56
N ASN A 83 -38.38 17.70 21.52
CA ASN A 83 -38.67 17.57 22.96
C ASN A 83 -38.95 18.90 23.67
N GLY A 84 -38.77 20.04 22.97
CA GLY A 84 -38.86 21.37 23.58
C GLY A 84 -37.53 21.88 24.15
N PRO A 85 -37.48 23.13 24.63
CA PRO A 85 -36.26 23.74 25.16
C PRO A 85 -35.78 23.06 26.44
N PHE A 86 -34.47 23.08 26.67
CA PHE A 86 -33.87 22.66 27.95
C PHE A 86 -34.28 23.62 29.07
N SER A 87 -34.42 23.10 30.29
CA SER A 87 -34.81 23.88 31.47
C SER A 87 -33.67 24.75 31.98
N SER A 88 -32.41 24.35 31.73
CA SER A 88 -31.21 25.09 32.09
C SER A 88 -30.05 24.81 31.12
N GLU A 89 -29.03 25.68 31.12
CA GLU A 89 -27.81 25.47 30.34
C GLU A 89 -27.00 24.25 30.84
N ASP A 90 -27.13 23.89 32.12
CA ASP A 90 -26.48 22.72 32.68
C ASP A 90 -27.14 21.43 32.20
N GLU A 91 -28.47 21.35 32.20
CA GLU A 91 -29.22 20.21 31.65
C GLU A 91 -28.83 19.96 30.19
N LYS A 92 -28.72 21.03 29.40
CA LYS A 92 -28.24 20.98 28.02
C LYS A 92 -26.84 20.37 27.92
N LYS A 93 -25.86 20.88 28.69
CA LYS A 93 -24.49 20.34 28.68
C LYS A 93 -24.47 18.87 29.09
N TRP A 94 -25.24 18.50 30.10
CA TRP A 94 -25.33 17.14 30.61
C TRP A 94 -25.86 16.18 29.56
N TYR A 95 -26.96 16.54 28.90
CA TYR A 95 -27.49 15.78 27.77
C TYR A 95 -26.43 15.61 26.67
N LEU A 96 -25.81 16.70 26.22
CA LEU A 96 -24.82 16.67 25.14
C LEU A 96 -23.61 15.79 25.49
N HIS A 97 -23.06 15.90 26.70
CA HIS A 97 -21.94 15.07 27.15
C HIS A 97 -22.32 13.60 27.35
N ARG A 98 -23.56 13.29 27.75
CA ARG A 98 -24.08 11.91 27.78
C ARG A 98 -24.14 11.30 26.37
N GLN A 99 -24.57 12.06 25.37
CA GLN A 99 -24.68 11.57 23.99
C GLN A 99 -23.34 11.49 23.24
N VAL A 100 -22.46 12.49 23.42
CA VAL A 100 -21.25 12.69 22.62
C VAL A 100 -19.99 12.49 23.45
N ALA A 101 -19.12 11.57 23.01
CA ALA A 101 -17.77 11.42 23.52
C ALA A 101 -16.75 12.02 22.56
N ILE A 102 -15.73 12.69 23.10
CA ILE A 102 -14.61 13.19 22.31
C ILE A 102 -13.33 12.56 22.85
N LEU A 103 -12.61 11.83 21.99
CA LEU A 103 -11.41 11.12 22.39
C LEU A 103 -10.15 11.88 21.97
N TYR A 104 -9.45 12.41 22.97
CA TYR A 104 -8.19 13.13 22.80
C TYR A 104 -6.96 12.22 22.99
N PRO A 105 -5.77 12.62 22.48
CA PRO A 105 -4.50 12.09 22.96
C PRO A 105 -4.31 12.38 24.45
N LEU A 106 -3.53 11.55 25.14
CA LEU A 106 -3.26 11.68 26.58
C LEU A 106 -2.79 13.09 26.96
N GLU A 107 -1.88 13.66 26.17
CA GLU A 107 -1.34 15.02 26.35
C GLU A 107 -2.45 16.07 26.44
N GLU A 108 -3.36 16.12 25.46
CA GLU A 108 -4.48 17.08 25.43
C GLU A 108 -5.56 16.77 26.48
N THR A 109 -5.75 15.50 26.83
CA THR A 109 -6.62 15.14 27.95
C THR A 109 -6.07 15.71 29.26
N VAL A 110 -4.76 15.58 29.50
CA VAL A 110 -4.12 16.09 30.72
C VAL A 110 -4.11 17.62 30.74
N GLU A 111 -3.80 18.27 29.62
CA GLU A 111 -3.88 19.74 29.49
C GLU A 111 -5.24 20.28 29.98
N ARG A 112 -6.33 19.66 29.55
CA ARG A 112 -7.69 20.03 29.96
C ARG A 112 -7.99 19.74 31.42
N LEU A 113 -7.51 18.60 31.93
CA LEU A 113 -7.76 18.21 33.33
C LEU A 113 -7.06 19.13 34.33
N ILE A 114 -5.90 19.66 33.96
CA ILE A 114 -5.10 20.57 34.80
C ILE A 114 -5.81 21.90 35.06
N GLU A 115 -6.64 22.36 34.12
CA GLU A 115 -7.32 23.65 34.18
C GLU A 115 -8.70 23.60 34.86
N VAL A 116 -9.24 22.40 35.09
CA VAL A 116 -10.62 22.20 35.52
C VAL A 116 -10.65 21.75 36.99
N PRO A 117 -11.52 22.34 37.84
CA PRO A 117 -11.67 21.89 39.22
C PRO A 117 -12.22 20.47 39.30
N MET A 118 -11.72 19.68 40.26
CA MET A 118 -12.25 18.35 40.55
C MET A 118 -13.67 18.42 41.18
N PRO A 119 -14.49 17.36 41.05
CA PRO A 119 -15.82 17.31 41.67
C PRO A 119 -15.78 17.43 43.19
N VAL A 120 -16.86 17.96 43.77
CA VAL A 120 -16.98 18.22 45.23
C VAL A 120 -16.93 16.94 46.08
N GLU A 121 -17.24 15.81 45.46
CA GLU A 121 -17.23 14.46 46.05
C GLU A 121 -15.79 13.93 46.25
N VAL A 122 -14.79 14.55 45.62
CA VAL A 122 -13.37 14.19 45.76
C VAL A 122 -12.71 15.03 46.86
N PRO A 123 -11.98 14.42 47.83
CA PRO A 123 -11.29 15.18 48.87
C PRO A 123 -10.32 16.22 48.30
N THR A 124 -10.45 17.48 48.75
CA THR A 124 -9.70 18.63 48.19
C THR A 124 -8.19 18.45 48.24
N GLN A 125 -7.65 17.87 49.32
CA GLN A 125 -6.21 17.66 49.47
C GLN A 125 -5.68 16.63 48.45
N GLU A 126 -6.34 15.47 48.34
CA GLU A 126 -5.97 14.43 47.37
C GLU A 126 -6.12 14.92 45.91
N ALA A 127 -7.16 15.71 45.64
CA ALA A 127 -7.38 16.34 44.35
C ALA A 127 -6.23 17.29 43.97
N GLN A 128 -5.76 18.14 44.90
CA GLN A 128 -4.64 19.05 44.66
C GLN A 128 -3.34 18.30 44.38
N GLU A 129 -3.06 17.24 45.13
CA GLU A 129 -1.85 16.42 44.96
C GLU A 129 -1.77 15.79 43.56
N VAL A 130 -2.85 15.17 43.09
CA VAL A 130 -2.87 14.50 41.78
C VAL A 130 -2.82 15.52 40.63
N VAL A 131 -3.53 16.64 40.73
CA VAL A 131 -3.48 17.71 39.72
C VAL A 131 -2.08 18.32 39.63
N GLU A 132 -1.39 18.50 40.76
CA GLU A 132 -0.01 19.00 40.77
C GLU A 132 0.97 18.00 40.14
N GLN A 133 0.80 16.70 40.40
CA GLN A 133 1.58 15.67 39.71
C GLN A 133 1.36 15.70 38.20
N LEU A 134 0.12 15.83 37.74
CA LEU A 134 -0.19 15.99 36.31
C LEU A 134 0.53 17.21 35.72
N LYS A 135 0.47 18.37 36.39
CA LYS A 135 1.18 19.60 35.95
C LYS A 135 2.68 19.38 35.80
N VAL A 136 3.31 18.76 36.81
CA VAL A 136 4.75 18.49 36.81
C VAL A 136 5.14 17.58 35.64
N TYR A 137 4.43 16.48 35.43
CA TYR A 137 4.78 15.55 34.35
C TYR A 137 4.41 16.08 32.96
N TYR A 138 3.34 16.86 32.84
CA TYR A 138 2.98 17.55 31.61
C TYR A 138 4.08 18.54 31.20
N GLY A 139 4.53 19.41 32.12
CA GLY A 139 5.61 20.36 31.87
C GLY A 139 6.95 19.68 31.54
N ARG A 140 7.27 18.57 32.21
CA ARG A 140 8.46 17.75 31.90
C ARG A 140 8.39 17.16 30.50
N TYR A 141 7.26 16.56 30.12
CA TYR A 141 7.08 15.99 28.79
C TYR A 141 7.24 17.05 27.68
N HIS A 142 6.69 18.25 27.86
CA HIS A 142 6.81 19.34 26.88
C HIS A 142 8.21 19.97 26.80
N SER A 143 9.01 19.88 27.87
CA SER A 143 10.39 20.36 27.89
C SER A 143 11.41 19.34 27.37
N GLN A 144 11.00 18.11 27.04
CA GLN A 144 11.91 17.09 26.51
C GLN A 144 12.36 17.41 25.06
N PRO A 145 13.66 17.32 24.75
CA PRO A 145 14.15 17.38 23.37
C PRO A 145 13.58 16.19 22.56
N LYS A 146 12.94 16.46 21.42
CA LYS A 146 12.30 15.46 20.53
C LYS A 146 13.17 14.26 20.09
N LYS A 147 14.48 14.26 20.35
CA LYS A 147 15.46 13.28 19.84
C LYS A 147 16.13 12.40 20.90
N GLN A 148 15.73 12.47 22.16
CA GLN A 148 16.42 11.75 23.23
C GLN A 148 15.45 10.99 24.14
N SER A 149 15.15 9.74 23.80
CA SER A 149 14.86 8.74 24.83
C SER A 149 16.19 8.34 25.46
N VAL A 150 16.77 9.20 26.30
CA VAL A 150 17.93 8.82 27.11
C VAL A 150 17.46 7.75 28.08
N ALA A 151 18.24 6.68 28.17
CA ALA A 151 18.04 5.57 29.09
C ALA A 151 17.69 6.09 30.50
N GLY A 152 16.45 5.87 30.94
CA GLY A 152 16.01 6.09 32.33
C GLY A 152 14.95 7.16 32.59
N ARG A 153 14.60 8.05 31.63
CA ARG A 153 13.49 9.03 31.82
C ARG A 153 12.45 8.92 30.71
N ASN A 154 11.42 8.11 30.95
CA ASN A 154 10.26 8.04 30.08
C ASN A 154 9.14 8.94 30.63
N ASP A 155 9.25 10.25 30.47
CA ASP A 155 8.27 11.20 31.04
C ASP A 155 6.87 11.02 30.46
N PHE A 156 6.73 10.45 29.26
CA PHE A 156 5.43 10.00 28.75
C PHE A 156 4.83 8.87 29.61
N GLN A 157 5.64 7.90 30.05
CA GLN A 157 5.20 6.84 30.96
C GLN A 157 4.87 7.40 32.34
N ASN A 158 5.63 8.37 32.85
CA ASN A 158 5.32 9.04 34.10
C ASN A 158 4.00 9.83 34.01
N LEU A 159 3.78 10.56 32.92
CA LEU A 159 2.52 11.25 32.63
C LEU A 159 1.34 10.26 32.58
N LYS A 160 1.54 9.12 31.93
CA LYS A 160 0.55 8.03 31.89
C LYS A 160 0.23 7.49 33.29
N ASN A 161 1.23 7.30 34.15
CA ASN A 161 1.02 6.82 35.51
C ASN A 161 0.26 7.87 36.35
N ALA A 162 0.64 9.14 36.27
CA ALA A 162 -0.07 10.22 36.98
C ALA A 162 -1.54 10.33 36.56
N TYR A 163 -1.83 10.15 35.27
CA TYR A 163 -3.20 10.08 34.77
C TYR A 163 -3.98 8.86 35.31
N GLN A 164 -3.30 7.73 35.54
CA GLN A 164 -3.92 6.56 36.18
C GLN A 164 -4.22 6.83 37.65
N ASP A 165 -3.34 7.53 38.37
CA ASP A 165 -3.57 7.92 39.75
C ASP A 165 -4.81 8.83 39.88
N THR A 166 -5.05 9.72 38.90
CA THR A 166 -6.30 10.49 38.80
C THR A 166 -7.53 9.61 38.64
N LYS A 167 -7.49 8.59 37.77
CA LYS A 167 -8.60 7.65 37.63
C LYS A 167 -8.86 6.86 38.91
N ASN A 168 -7.80 6.42 39.58
CA ASN A 168 -7.89 5.68 40.84
C ASN A 168 -8.54 6.53 41.94
N LEU A 169 -8.21 7.83 42.00
CA LEU A 169 -8.85 8.77 42.93
C LEU A 169 -10.35 8.91 42.65
N LEU A 170 -10.73 9.08 41.37
CA LEU A 170 -12.14 9.15 40.97
C LEU A 170 -12.90 7.84 41.24
N LEU A 171 -12.26 6.69 41.04
CA LEU A 171 -12.83 5.37 41.37
C LEU A 171 -13.09 5.23 42.88
N LYS A 172 -12.18 5.72 43.73
CA LYS A 172 -12.39 5.74 45.18
C LYS A 172 -13.58 6.63 45.57
N ALA A 173 -13.71 7.80 44.96
CA ALA A 173 -14.84 8.69 45.18
C ALA A 173 -16.16 8.02 44.76
N LEU A 174 -16.20 7.39 43.58
CA LEU A 174 -17.36 6.64 43.09
C LEU A 174 -17.77 5.49 44.02
N ALA A 175 -16.80 4.69 44.49
CA ALA A 175 -17.11 3.57 45.38
C ALA A 175 -17.63 4.06 46.74
N LYS A 176 -17.12 5.19 47.24
CA LYS A 176 -17.63 5.79 48.48
C LYS A 176 -19.06 6.30 48.31
N GLU A 177 -19.34 6.97 47.19
CA GLU A 177 -20.66 7.50 46.85
C GLU A 177 -21.70 6.37 46.72
N LEU A 178 -21.32 5.27 46.08
CA LEU A 178 -22.19 4.11 45.82
C LEU A 178 -22.12 3.02 46.90
N GLN A 179 -21.35 3.22 47.98
CA GLN A 179 -21.14 2.25 49.07
C GLN A 179 -20.65 0.86 48.58
N LEU A 180 -19.67 0.85 47.67
CA LEU A 180 -19.11 -0.35 47.05
C LEU A 180 -17.78 -0.77 47.68
N ASP A 181 -17.52 -2.07 47.71
CA ASP A 181 -16.27 -2.63 48.23
C ASP A 181 -15.17 -2.69 47.15
N PHE A 182 -13.90 -2.55 47.56
CA PHE A 182 -12.74 -2.76 46.69
C PHE A 182 -12.06 -4.10 46.97
N PRO A 183 -11.60 -4.84 45.94
CA PRO A 183 -11.62 -4.51 44.50
C PRO A 183 -12.99 -4.73 43.83
N LEU A 184 -13.36 -3.82 42.92
CA LEU A 184 -14.65 -3.84 42.22
C LEU A 184 -14.86 -5.10 41.35
N THR A 185 -15.95 -5.80 41.60
CA THR A 185 -16.50 -6.88 40.77
C THR A 185 -17.10 -6.36 39.46
N GLN A 186 -17.34 -7.26 38.49
CA GLN A 186 -18.00 -6.91 37.22
C GLN A 186 -19.42 -6.36 37.39
N ARG A 187 -20.13 -6.75 38.46
CA ARG A 187 -21.46 -6.23 38.77
C ARG A 187 -21.37 -4.77 39.22
N GLU A 188 -20.47 -4.47 40.14
CA GLU A 188 -20.26 -3.12 40.70
C GLU A 188 -19.73 -2.16 39.63
N LYS A 189 -18.90 -2.64 38.69
CA LYS A 189 -18.51 -1.83 37.51
C LYS A 189 -19.71 -1.43 36.66
N ARG A 190 -20.70 -2.32 36.48
CA ARG A 190 -21.94 -1.99 35.74
C ARG A 190 -22.82 -1.01 36.50
N GLU A 191 -22.82 -1.07 37.83
CA GLU A 191 -23.54 -0.14 38.70
C GLU A 191 -22.94 1.27 38.62
N ILE A 192 -21.61 1.40 38.66
CA ILE A 192 -20.91 2.67 38.38
C ILE A 192 -21.29 3.22 36.99
N VAL A 193 -21.31 2.36 35.97
CA VAL A 193 -21.73 2.79 34.64
C VAL A 193 -23.18 3.27 34.65
N ALA A 194 -24.11 2.57 35.31
CA ALA A 194 -25.50 3.01 35.41
C ALA A 194 -25.61 4.39 36.07
N TYR A 195 -24.95 4.58 37.22
CA TYR A 195 -24.88 5.86 37.93
C TYR A 195 -24.41 7.01 37.03
N VAL A 196 -23.29 6.82 36.31
CA VAL A 196 -22.75 7.87 35.43
C VAL A 196 -23.70 8.23 34.28
N ASN A 197 -24.61 7.35 33.88
CA ASN A 197 -25.56 7.62 32.81
C ASN A 197 -26.89 8.22 33.28
N GLU A 198 -27.34 7.86 34.49
CA GLU A 198 -28.67 8.18 34.99
C GLU A 198 -28.63 9.40 35.94
N ASP A 199 -27.65 9.48 36.84
CA ASP A 199 -27.60 10.47 37.90
C ASP A 199 -27.08 11.85 37.47
N GLU A 200 -27.64 12.90 38.08
CA GLU A 200 -27.36 14.31 37.80
C GLU A 200 -26.36 14.95 38.77
N THR A 201 -25.43 14.15 39.30
CA THR A 201 -24.42 14.63 40.26
C THR A 201 -23.23 15.30 39.58
N SER A 202 -22.53 16.16 40.33
CA SER A 202 -21.32 16.84 39.84
C SER A 202 -20.26 15.83 39.39
N LEU A 203 -20.06 14.76 40.16
CA LEU A 203 -19.17 13.66 39.81
C LEU A 203 -19.57 12.94 38.50
N ALA A 204 -20.86 12.61 38.31
CA ALA A 204 -21.32 11.95 37.10
C ALA A 204 -21.11 12.84 35.86
N HIS A 205 -21.42 14.14 35.94
CA HIS A 205 -21.22 15.07 34.83
C HIS A 205 -19.75 15.29 34.49
N TYR A 206 -18.90 15.41 35.50
CA TYR A 206 -17.45 15.52 35.30
C TYR A 206 -16.88 14.30 34.57
N LEU A 207 -17.28 13.09 34.98
CA LEU A 207 -16.86 11.85 34.32
C LEU A 207 -17.37 11.77 32.88
N ASN A 208 -18.61 12.19 32.62
CA ASN A 208 -19.17 12.22 31.27
C ASN A 208 -18.39 13.16 30.32
N GLN A 209 -17.91 14.28 30.84
CA GLN A 209 -17.22 15.29 30.05
C GLN A 209 -15.74 14.96 29.82
N TYR A 210 -15.02 14.51 30.86
CA TYR A 210 -13.55 14.38 30.81
C TYR A 210 -13.04 12.94 30.77
N PHE A 211 -13.85 11.96 31.17
CA PHE A 211 -13.49 10.53 31.17
C PHE A 211 -14.51 9.69 30.40
N PRO A 212 -14.78 10.01 29.11
CA PRO A 212 -15.77 9.30 28.30
C PRO A 212 -15.47 7.80 28.14
N GLU A 213 -14.24 7.35 28.41
CA GLU A 213 -13.86 5.93 28.42
C GLU A 213 -14.60 5.07 29.46
N ILE A 214 -15.15 5.67 30.53
CA ILE A 214 -15.83 4.93 31.62
C ILE A 214 -17.03 4.11 31.10
N ASN A 215 -17.73 4.64 30.11
CA ASN A 215 -18.93 4.06 29.51
C ASN A 215 -18.98 4.28 27.99
N LEU A 216 -17.83 4.28 27.31
CA LEU A 216 -17.70 4.59 25.88
C LEU A 216 -18.68 3.81 24.99
N ALA A 217 -19.00 2.57 25.36
CA ALA A 217 -19.92 1.70 24.64
C ALA A 217 -21.35 2.25 24.54
N GLN A 218 -21.78 3.10 25.48
CA GLN A 218 -23.13 3.68 25.53
C GLN A 218 -23.22 5.05 24.85
N ARG A 219 -22.07 5.67 24.52
CA ARG A 219 -21.99 6.96 23.80
C ARG A 219 -22.55 6.81 22.39
N ARG A 220 -23.48 7.68 22.00
CA ARG A 220 -24.16 7.65 20.69
C ARG A 220 -23.28 8.18 19.56
N LEU A 221 -22.44 9.16 19.85
CA LEU A 221 -21.50 9.75 18.90
C LEU A 221 -20.11 9.80 19.54
N VAL A 222 -19.12 9.25 18.84
CA VAL A 222 -17.71 9.38 19.22
C VAL A 222 -16.99 10.20 18.17
N LEU A 223 -16.45 11.34 18.58
CA LEU A 223 -15.65 12.24 17.74
C LEU A 223 -14.17 12.03 18.03
N LEU A 224 -13.38 11.76 16.99
CA LEU A 224 -11.93 11.56 17.16
C LEU A 224 -11.14 11.73 15.87
N SER A 225 -9.84 11.97 16.00
CA SER A 225 -8.94 12.01 14.85
C SER A 225 -8.62 10.61 14.33
N TRP A 226 -8.28 10.51 13.04
CA TRP A 226 -7.82 9.28 12.41
C TRP A 226 -6.62 8.67 13.16
N ALA A 227 -5.66 9.50 13.55
CA ALA A 227 -4.49 9.07 14.32
C ALA A 227 -4.85 8.43 15.68
N LYS A 228 -5.93 8.89 16.33
CA LYS A 228 -6.45 8.28 17.56
C LYS A 228 -7.23 7.00 17.26
N PHE A 229 -8.08 7.00 16.23
CA PHE A 229 -8.91 5.85 15.82
C PHE A 229 -8.11 4.58 15.51
N ILE A 230 -6.97 4.73 14.83
CA ILE A 230 -6.08 3.60 14.49
C ILE A 230 -5.20 3.16 15.67
N ARG A 231 -5.24 3.85 16.81
CA ARG A 231 -4.43 3.58 18.01
C ARG A 231 -5.30 3.14 19.18
N THR A 232 -4.68 3.02 20.35
CA THR A 232 -5.34 2.61 21.58
C THR A 232 -5.75 3.81 22.46
N TYR A 233 -6.68 3.55 23.38
CA TYR A 233 -6.98 4.39 24.54
C TYR A 233 -6.78 3.58 25.83
N LEU A 234 -6.64 4.27 26.96
CA LEU A 234 -6.49 3.63 28.26
C LEU A 234 -7.87 3.29 28.80
N ASP A 235 -8.08 2.03 29.17
CA ASP A 235 -9.29 1.61 29.88
C ASP A 235 -9.47 2.43 31.17
N PHE A 236 -10.72 2.62 31.60
CA PHE A 236 -11.00 3.39 32.80
C PHE A 236 -10.70 2.59 34.07
N TYR A 237 -10.99 1.30 34.08
CA TYR A 237 -10.91 0.45 35.27
C TYR A 237 -9.56 -0.24 35.42
N ASN A 238 -8.85 -0.49 34.32
CA ASN A 238 -7.64 -1.29 34.28
C ASN A 238 -6.50 -0.58 33.55
N ASN A 239 -5.26 -0.99 33.80
CA ASN A 239 -4.07 -0.47 33.10
C ASN A 239 -3.91 -0.97 31.64
N LYS A 240 -4.95 -1.59 31.08
CA LYS A 240 -4.94 -2.15 29.73
C LYS A 240 -5.24 -1.07 28.69
N SER A 241 -4.58 -1.15 27.54
CA SER A 241 -4.84 -0.28 26.40
C SER A 241 -5.78 -1.01 25.43
N ILE A 242 -6.87 -0.36 25.02
CA ILE A 242 -7.91 -0.94 24.15
C ILE A 242 -7.81 -0.27 22.78
N GLU A 243 -7.87 -1.05 21.71
CA GLU A 243 -7.90 -0.53 20.33
C GLU A 243 -9.29 0.01 20.00
N ILE A 244 -9.37 1.25 19.51
CA ILE A 244 -10.66 1.89 19.19
C ILE A 244 -11.30 1.23 17.96
N SER A 245 -10.49 0.83 16.99
CA SER A 245 -10.97 0.20 15.75
C SER A 245 -11.45 -1.26 15.93
N SER A 246 -11.29 -1.82 17.14
CA SER A 246 -11.65 -3.21 17.45
C SER A 246 -13.17 -3.43 17.37
N PRO A 247 -13.62 -4.61 16.90
CA PRO A 247 -15.02 -5.03 16.96
C PRO A 247 -15.64 -4.89 18.35
N GLU A 248 -14.87 -5.14 19.41
CA GLU A 248 -15.31 -5.01 20.81
C GLU A 248 -15.68 -3.57 21.15
N CYS A 249 -14.90 -2.58 20.69
CA CYS A 249 -15.16 -1.16 20.94
C CYS A 249 -16.25 -0.60 20.00
N LEU A 250 -16.21 -0.96 18.72
CA LEU A 250 -17.12 -0.42 17.71
C LEU A 250 -18.53 -1.02 17.78
N GLY A 251 -18.68 -2.29 18.17
CA GLY A 251 -19.97 -2.99 18.15
C GLY A 251 -20.62 -2.93 16.76
N GLN A 252 -21.87 -2.45 16.69
CA GLN A 252 -22.61 -2.23 15.43
C GLN A 252 -22.60 -0.75 14.96
N ALA A 253 -21.70 0.09 15.49
CA ALA A 253 -21.67 1.51 15.15
C ALA A 253 -21.39 1.76 13.66
N ILE A 254 -21.93 2.85 13.11
CA ILE A 254 -21.62 3.37 11.77
C ILE A 254 -20.34 4.21 11.87
N VAL A 255 -19.34 3.89 11.05
CA VAL A 255 -18.06 4.62 11.04
C VAL A 255 -18.03 5.57 9.86
N ILE A 256 -17.85 6.86 10.13
CA ILE A 256 -17.80 7.92 9.13
C ILE A 256 -16.36 8.40 9.04
N LEU A 257 -15.77 8.30 7.85
CA LEU A 257 -14.41 8.66 7.53
C LEU A 257 -14.43 9.89 6.61
N ASP A 258 -14.21 11.07 7.20
CA ASP A 258 -14.09 12.33 6.44
C ASP A 258 -12.64 12.49 5.94
N GLU A 259 -12.49 12.84 4.66
CA GLU A 259 -11.20 12.91 3.94
C GLU A 259 -10.52 11.53 3.88
N ILE A 260 -11.29 10.50 3.51
CA ILE A 260 -10.83 9.09 3.48
C ILE A 260 -9.55 8.89 2.64
N ASP A 261 -9.39 9.63 1.55
CA ASP A 261 -8.23 9.52 0.66
C ASP A 261 -6.90 9.90 1.34
N ASP A 262 -6.91 10.77 2.36
CA ASP A 262 -5.71 11.14 3.14
C ASP A 262 -5.34 10.10 4.22
N MET A 263 -6.26 9.19 4.55
CA MET A 263 -6.09 8.23 5.65
C MET A 263 -5.07 7.13 5.36
N LYS A 264 -4.94 6.69 4.10
CA LYS A 264 -4.01 5.62 3.69
C LYS A 264 -2.59 5.92 4.11
N LYS A 265 -2.09 7.12 3.80
CA LYS A 265 -0.70 7.53 4.08
C LYS A 265 -0.39 7.46 5.58
N GLN A 266 -1.28 8.01 6.42
CA GLN A 266 -1.07 8.04 7.86
C GLN A 266 -1.12 6.63 8.48
N TYR A 267 -1.99 5.77 7.96
CA TYR A 267 -2.06 4.39 8.45
C TYR A 267 -0.86 3.56 7.99
N LEU A 268 -0.38 3.75 6.75
CA LEU A 268 0.87 3.13 6.29
C LEU A 268 2.06 3.56 7.16
N ASP A 269 2.18 4.85 7.47
CA ASP A 269 3.25 5.35 8.34
C ASP A 269 3.18 4.70 9.74
N LYS A 270 1.97 4.50 10.28
CA LYS A 270 1.78 3.72 11.52
C LYS A 270 2.20 2.26 11.38
N ILE A 271 1.79 1.57 10.31
CA ILE A 271 2.17 0.17 10.07
C ILE A 271 3.69 0.03 10.02
N ILE A 272 4.38 0.94 9.31
CA ILE A 272 5.84 0.95 9.20
C ILE A 272 6.48 1.25 10.56
N ASP A 273 5.97 2.23 11.31
CA ASP A 273 6.45 2.57 12.64
C ASP A 273 6.37 1.37 13.59
N ASP A 274 5.24 0.68 13.61
CA ASP A 274 5.05 -0.49 14.46
C ASP A 274 5.90 -1.67 13.99
N ALA A 275 6.08 -1.84 12.67
CA ALA A 275 6.97 -2.86 12.12
C ALA A 275 8.43 -2.71 12.58
N ILE A 276 8.90 -1.47 12.76
CA ILE A 276 10.30 -1.17 13.14
C ILE A 276 10.52 -1.13 14.67
N LYS A 277 9.50 -0.80 15.48
CA LYS A 277 9.64 -0.64 16.94
C LYS A 277 10.13 -1.89 17.68
N VAL A 278 9.84 -3.08 17.16
CA VAL A 278 10.17 -4.36 17.80
C VAL A 278 11.05 -5.18 16.85
N PRO A 279 12.30 -4.75 16.61
CA PRO A 279 13.17 -5.48 15.71
C PRO A 279 13.55 -6.82 16.33
N ILE A 280 13.21 -7.91 15.66
CA ILE A 280 13.60 -9.26 16.09
C ILE A 280 15.11 -9.39 15.83
N ASP A 281 15.94 -9.42 16.88
CA ASP A 281 17.31 -9.91 16.73
C ASP A 281 17.25 -11.42 16.49
N PHE A 282 17.35 -11.82 15.22
CA PHE A 282 17.12 -13.19 14.75
C PHE A 282 17.93 -14.22 15.55
N LEU A 283 19.21 -13.95 15.76
CA LEU A 283 20.10 -14.90 16.42
C LEU A 283 19.79 -14.99 17.91
N SER A 284 19.59 -13.85 18.58
CA SER A 284 19.27 -13.81 20.00
C SER A 284 17.94 -14.52 20.30
N PHE A 285 16.89 -14.21 19.53
CA PHE A 285 15.58 -14.83 19.72
C PHE A 285 15.60 -16.34 19.41
N PHE A 286 16.29 -16.75 18.33
CA PHE A 286 16.45 -18.17 18.02
C PHE A 286 17.19 -18.93 19.12
N ARG A 287 18.28 -18.36 19.67
CA ARG A 287 19.05 -18.94 20.78
C ARG A 287 18.20 -19.08 22.04
N GLU A 288 17.37 -18.08 22.38
CA GLU A 288 16.43 -18.16 23.50
C GLU A 288 15.40 -19.29 23.31
N ILE A 289 14.72 -19.36 22.15
CA ILE A 289 13.76 -20.44 21.86
C ILE A 289 14.45 -21.81 21.93
N LYS A 290 15.61 -21.97 21.27
CA LYS A 290 16.36 -23.22 21.27
C LYS A 290 16.72 -23.62 22.71
N THR A 291 17.15 -22.67 23.53
CA THR A 291 17.50 -22.93 24.94
C THR A 291 16.26 -23.34 25.73
N GLY A 292 15.14 -22.64 25.59
CA GLY A 292 13.85 -22.98 26.20
C GLY A 292 13.31 -24.35 25.80
N LEU A 293 13.49 -24.76 24.54
CA LEU A 293 13.10 -26.08 24.04
C LEU A 293 14.04 -27.22 24.49
N ASN A 294 15.32 -26.93 24.76
CA ASN A 294 16.32 -27.92 25.12
C ASN A 294 16.58 -28.04 26.62
N ASN A 295 16.30 -27.01 27.42
CA ASN A 295 16.46 -27.05 28.88
C ASN A 295 15.64 -28.20 29.48
N LEU A 296 16.29 -28.94 30.39
CA LEU A 296 15.85 -30.24 30.91
C LEU A 296 14.49 -30.15 31.64
N GLN A 297 13.63 -31.12 31.32
CA GLN A 297 12.20 -31.21 31.64
C GLN A 297 11.82 -31.35 33.13
N LYS A 298 12.69 -31.02 34.09
CA LYS A 298 12.51 -31.45 35.50
C LYS A 298 11.90 -30.42 36.46
N ASN A 299 11.85 -29.13 36.12
CA ASN A 299 11.35 -28.06 37.02
C ASN A 299 10.24 -27.21 36.37
N ARG A 300 9.22 -27.83 35.77
CA ARG A 300 8.09 -27.11 35.13
C ARG A 300 6.74 -27.59 35.64
N PRO A 301 5.70 -26.73 35.67
CA PRO A 301 4.34 -27.14 35.99
C PRO A 301 3.84 -28.27 35.07
N GLU A 302 3.38 -29.38 35.67
CA GLU A 302 3.03 -30.61 34.93
C GLU A 302 1.75 -30.46 34.09
N ASP A 303 0.86 -29.54 34.49
CA ASP A 303 -0.35 -29.18 33.77
C ASP A 303 -0.05 -28.56 32.39
N VAL A 304 0.87 -27.59 32.33
CA VAL A 304 1.32 -26.97 31.07
C VAL A 304 2.15 -27.96 30.24
N MET A 305 3.01 -28.75 30.89
CA MET A 305 3.87 -29.72 30.18
C MET A 305 3.08 -30.86 29.53
N ARG A 306 2.02 -31.34 30.20
CA ARG A 306 1.11 -32.35 29.63
C ARG A 306 0.51 -31.86 28.32
N LEU A 307 0.08 -30.60 28.30
CA LEU A 307 -0.50 -29.94 27.13
C LEU A 307 0.53 -29.78 25.99
N MET A 308 1.74 -29.31 26.28
CA MET A 308 2.80 -29.14 25.27
C MET A 308 3.25 -30.47 24.65
N ARG A 309 3.28 -31.56 25.43
CA ARG A 309 3.72 -32.90 24.98
C ARG A 309 2.68 -33.60 24.09
N GLN A 310 1.45 -33.11 24.00
CA GLN A 310 0.41 -33.72 23.15
C GLN A 310 0.84 -33.78 21.68
N ASN A 311 0.52 -34.90 21.02
CA ASN A 311 0.71 -35.11 19.58
C ASN A 311 2.16 -34.93 19.06
N GLN A 312 3.16 -35.13 19.94
CA GLN A 312 4.59 -34.97 19.63
C GLN A 312 5.00 -33.58 19.10
N LYS A 313 4.12 -32.56 19.19
CA LYS A 313 4.35 -31.21 18.64
C LYS A 313 5.59 -30.55 19.22
N PHE A 314 5.76 -30.61 20.54
CA PHE A 314 6.96 -30.08 21.23
C PHE A 314 8.26 -30.78 20.78
N ALA A 315 8.24 -32.11 20.63
CA ALA A 315 9.41 -32.87 20.18
C ALA A 315 9.81 -32.51 18.74
N LYS A 316 8.83 -32.33 17.84
CA LYS A 316 9.06 -31.87 16.46
C LYS A 316 9.69 -30.48 16.42
N LEU A 317 9.19 -29.54 17.22
CA LEU A 317 9.77 -28.19 17.37
C LEU A 317 11.22 -28.24 17.85
N LYS A 318 11.50 -29.01 18.90
CA LYS A 318 12.85 -29.22 19.45
C LYS A 318 13.82 -29.77 18.40
N ASN A 319 13.41 -30.82 17.68
CA ASN A 319 14.23 -31.44 16.64
C ASN A 319 14.50 -30.47 15.47
N SER A 320 13.48 -29.70 15.06
CA SER A 320 13.62 -28.68 14.03
C SER A 320 14.63 -27.59 14.42
N ALA A 321 14.52 -27.06 15.66
CA ALA A 321 15.46 -26.06 16.19
C ALA A 321 16.90 -26.58 16.20
N ASN A 322 17.12 -27.81 16.66
CA ASN A 322 18.47 -28.41 16.70
C ASN A 322 19.05 -28.65 15.30
N ARG A 323 18.22 -29.09 14.34
CA ARG A 323 18.62 -29.25 12.94
C ARG A 323 19.04 -27.93 12.30
N LEU A 324 18.24 -26.87 12.47
CA LEU A 324 18.53 -25.54 11.95
C LEU A 324 19.81 -24.96 12.57
N ALA A 325 19.98 -25.10 13.88
CA ALA A 325 21.16 -24.64 14.59
C ALA A 325 22.45 -25.26 14.03
N LYS A 326 22.44 -26.57 13.75
CA LYS A 326 23.58 -27.27 13.15
C LYS A 326 23.81 -26.88 11.69
N LYS A 327 22.74 -26.84 10.87
CA LYS A 327 22.82 -26.57 9.42
C LYS A 327 23.41 -25.18 9.13
N TYR A 328 23.01 -24.17 9.91
CA TYR A 328 23.36 -22.77 9.67
C TYR A 328 24.26 -22.17 10.77
N LYS A 329 24.82 -22.99 11.67
CA LYS A 329 25.69 -22.51 12.76
C LYS A 329 25.07 -21.37 13.59
N LEU A 330 23.77 -21.43 13.88
CA LEU A 330 23.02 -20.34 14.54
C LEU A 330 23.41 -20.08 16.00
N THR A 331 24.25 -20.94 16.57
CA THR A 331 24.84 -20.76 17.90
C THR A 331 26.14 -19.94 17.88
N GLU A 332 26.75 -19.76 16.71
CA GLU A 332 27.94 -18.91 16.51
C GLU A 332 27.51 -17.48 16.17
N ASP A 333 28.38 -16.50 16.43
CA ASP A 333 28.13 -15.11 16.07
C ASP A 333 28.37 -14.89 14.57
N TYR A 334 27.53 -14.04 13.98
CA TYR A 334 27.65 -13.65 12.57
C TYR A 334 28.34 -12.30 12.50
N LYS A 335 29.24 -12.10 11.52
CA LYS A 335 29.95 -10.82 11.33
C LYS A 335 30.09 -10.46 9.86
N THR A 336 29.73 -9.23 9.49
CA THR A 336 30.00 -8.71 8.13
C THR A 336 31.47 -8.34 7.96
N VAL A 337 32.02 -8.59 6.77
CA VAL A 337 33.40 -8.29 6.41
C VAL A 337 33.45 -7.68 5.01
N GLY A 338 34.29 -6.65 4.85
CA GLY A 338 34.60 -6.07 3.54
C GLY A 338 33.56 -5.07 3.02
N GLU A 339 32.68 -4.55 3.90
CA GLU A 339 31.64 -3.60 3.52
C GLU A 339 31.96 -2.19 4.02
N LYS A 340 31.63 -1.18 3.19
CA LYS A 340 31.90 0.24 3.52
C LYS A 340 30.87 0.84 4.47
N THR A 341 29.66 0.27 4.50
CA THR A 341 28.54 0.74 5.31
C THR A 341 28.38 -0.11 6.56
N THR A 342 28.09 0.56 7.67
CA THR A 342 27.76 -0.11 8.93
C THR A 342 26.34 -0.68 8.93
N THR A 343 25.49 -0.29 7.99
CA THR A 343 24.10 -0.76 7.87
C THR A 343 23.78 -1.20 6.46
N ASN A 344 23.12 -2.36 6.34
CA ASN A 344 22.64 -2.91 5.08
C ASN A 344 21.24 -3.49 5.22
N PHE A 345 20.47 -3.42 4.14
CA PHE A 345 19.09 -3.89 4.07
C PHE A 345 18.94 -5.02 3.07
N ILE A 346 18.17 -6.03 3.46
CA ILE A 346 17.72 -7.12 2.60
C ILE A 346 16.20 -7.15 2.66
N PHE A 347 15.56 -7.07 1.51
CA PHE A 347 14.12 -7.13 1.36
C PHE A 347 13.72 -8.49 0.79
N ASN A 348 12.71 -9.12 1.40
CA ASN A 348 12.03 -10.26 0.80
C ASN A 348 10.66 -9.78 0.30
N LEU A 349 10.51 -9.75 -1.02
CA LEU A 349 9.34 -9.28 -1.76
C LEU A 349 8.75 -10.46 -2.53
N ALA A 350 7.67 -11.06 -2.05
CA ALA A 350 6.94 -12.07 -2.80
C ALA A 350 7.78 -13.22 -3.42
N GLY A 351 8.71 -13.79 -2.66
CA GLY A 351 9.64 -14.82 -3.15
C GLY A 351 10.92 -14.28 -3.78
N MET A 352 11.01 -12.98 -4.05
CA MET A 352 12.23 -12.30 -4.52
C MET A 352 13.03 -11.74 -3.34
N THR A 353 14.31 -12.06 -3.27
CA THR A 353 15.24 -11.45 -2.31
C THR A 353 16.07 -10.37 -2.97
N LEU A 354 16.09 -9.21 -2.33
CA LEU A 354 16.57 -7.93 -2.81
C LEU A 354 17.53 -7.34 -1.76
N THR A 355 18.62 -6.68 -2.13
CA THR A 355 19.56 -6.09 -1.16
C THR A 355 20.01 -4.67 -1.55
N SER A 356 20.17 -3.81 -0.54
CA SER A 356 20.68 -2.44 -0.71
C SER A 356 22.14 -2.39 -1.17
N SER A 357 22.88 -3.48 -1.04
CA SER A 357 24.28 -3.58 -1.46
C SER A 357 24.49 -4.78 -2.40
N ARG A 358 25.69 -5.39 -2.41
CA ARG A 358 25.96 -6.58 -3.21
C ARG A 358 25.39 -7.83 -2.51
N PRO A 359 25.14 -8.94 -3.23
CA PRO A 359 24.67 -10.17 -2.61
C PRO A 359 25.59 -10.65 -1.48
N TRP A 360 24.99 -11.29 -0.47
CA TRP A 360 25.68 -11.76 0.72
C TRP A 360 25.84 -13.28 0.69
N TRP A 361 27.05 -13.75 1.01
CA TRP A 361 27.37 -15.15 1.23
C TRP A 361 27.86 -15.36 2.65
N SER A 362 27.61 -16.55 3.18
CA SER A 362 27.95 -16.91 4.56
C SER A 362 28.90 -18.10 4.56
N HIS A 363 29.99 -18.05 5.31
CA HIS A 363 30.84 -19.22 5.55
C HIS A 363 31.32 -19.23 6.99
N GLN A 364 31.71 -20.42 7.46
CA GLN A 364 32.28 -20.57 8.78
C GLN A 364 33.77 -20.21 8.74
N ASP A 365 34.18 -19.39 9.70
CA ASP A 365 35.57 -19.13 10.04
C ASP A 365 35.90 -19.95 11.28
N ASP A 366 36.58 -21.07 11.08
CA ASP A 366 36.90 -22.01 12.16
C ASP A 366 37.95 -21.46 13.14
N LEU A 367 38.78 -20.49 12.71
CA LEU A 367 39.80 -19.86 13.57
C LEU A 367 39.14 -18.91 14.57
N GLU A 368 38.26 -18.04 14.07
CA GLU A 368 37.55 -17.06 14.92
C GLU A 368 36.24 -17.59 15.52
N LYS A 369 35.83 -18.83 15.19
CA LYS A 369 34.59 -19.50 15.65
C LYS A 369 33.35 -18.64 15.39
N ARG A 370 33.27 -18.08 14.20
CA ARG A 370 32.18 -17.19 13.76
C ARG A 370 31.72 -17.51 12.36
N VAL A 371 30.56 -17.02 11.98
CA VAL A 371 30.08 -17.01 10.60
C VAL A 371 30.39 -15.67 9.97
N VAL A 372 31.18 -15.67 8.90
CA VAL A 372 31.52 -14.47 8.13
C VAL A 372 30.48 -14.26 7.04
N LEU A 373 29.92 -13.04 6.99
CA LEU A 373 29.07 -12.53 5.92
C LEU A 373 29.91 -11.63 4.99
N SER A 374 30.04 -11.99 3.73
CA SER A 374 30.81 -11.22 2.75
C SER A 374 30.19 -11.22 1.36
N HIS A 375 30.73 -10.40 0.46
CA HIS A 375 30.34 -10.34 -0.96
C HIS A 375 31.12 -11.32 -1.84
N GLN A 376 31.83 -12.28 -1.26
CA GLN A 376 32.56 -13.29 -2.00
C GLN A 376 31.98 -14.66 -1.71
N LYS A 377 31.61 -15.38 -2.77
CA LYS A 377 31.06 -16.73 -2.67
C LYS A 377 32.16 -17.70 -2.23
N ALA A 378 32.08 -18.17 -0.99
CA ALA A 378 32.95 -19.22 -0.48
C ALA A 378 32.51 -20.61 -0.98
N PRO A 379 33.44 -21.58 -1.11
CA PRO A 379 33.09 -22.98 -1.39
C PRO A 379 32.18 -23.61 -0.32
N THR A 380 32.38 -23.22 0.95
CA THR A 380 31.64 -23.70 2.13
C THR A 380 30.44 -22.79 2.48
N ASP A 381 29.70 -22.34 1.47
CA ASP A 381 28.58 -21.41 1.66
C ASP A 381 27.44 -22.03 2.48
N LEU A 382 27.13 -21.43 3.64
CA LEU A 382 26.04 -21.80 4.55
C LEU A 382 24.65 -21.33 4.07
N LYS A 383 24.53 -20.70 2.90
CA LYS A 383 23.25 -20.29 2.29
C LYS A 383 22.47 -19.27 3.13
N PHE A 384 23.08 -18.12 3.40
CA PHE A 384 22.53 -17.05 4.24
C PHE A 384 21.05 -16.69 3.97
N TYR A 385 20.66 -16.48 2.72
CA TYR A 385 19.27 -16.14 2.39
C TYR A 385 18.29 -17.28 2.71
N GLN A 386 18.69 -18.52 2.48
CA GLN A 386 17.89 -19.70 2.85
C GLN A 386 17.78 -19.83 4.37
N MET A 387 18.85 -19.48 5.11
CA MET A 387 18.82 -19.42 6.58
C MET A 387 17.75 -18.45 7.05
N ILE A 388 17.74 -17.21 6.53
CA ILE A 388 16.72 -16.19 6.91
C ILE A 388 15.31 -16.72 6.67
N GLN A 389 15.04 -17.29 5.49
CA GLN A 389 13.72 -17.80 5.13
C GLN A 389 13.28 -18.95 6.05
N THR A 390 14.13 -19.96 6.23
CA THR A 390 13.81 -21.14 7.04
C THR A 390 13.68 -20.84 8.53
N VAL A 391 14.50 -19.92 9.07
CA VAL A 391 14.37 -19.47 10.46
C VAL A 391 13.12 -18.62 10.66
N SER A 392 12.76 -17.76 9.70
CA SER A 392 11.49 -17.00 9.75
C SER A 392 10.28 -17.93 9.78
N GLN A 393 10.27 -18.98 8.94
CA GLN A 393 9.22 -20.01 8.95
C GLN A 393 9.17 -20.76 10.29
N PHE A 394 10.32 -21.05 10.89
CA PHE A 394 10.40 -21.64 12.22
C PHE A 394 9.79 -20.73 13.30
N PHE A 395 10.06 -19.43 13.27
CA PHE A 395 9.44 -18.47 14.21
C PHE A 395 7.93 -18.45 14.07
N ASN A 396 7.40 -18.37 12.85
CA ASN A 396 5.95 -18.41 12.63
C ASN A 396 5.34 -19.71 13.19
N HIS A 397 5.96 -20.85 12.91
CA HIS A 397 5.49 -22.12 13.44
C HIS A 397 5.53 -22.15 14.98
N PHE A 398 6.61 -21.66 15.58
CA PHE A 398 6.75 -21.57 17.04
C PHE A 398 5.66 -20.68 17.68
N VAL A 399 5.39 -19.50 17.11
CA VAL A 399 4.34 -18.59 17.61
C VAL A 399 2.96 -19.24 17.48
N HIS A 400 2.63 -19.83 16.32
CA HIS A 400 1.35 -20.53 16.13
C HIS A 400 1.16 -21.66 17.15
N GLN A 401 2.18 -22.49 17.37
CA GLN A 401 2.10 -23.56 18.36
C GLN A 401 1.95 -23.03 19.79
N SER A 402 2.65 -21.93 20.13
CA SER A 402 2.53 -21.28 21.45
C SER A 402 1.11 -20.74 21.70
N VAL A 403 0.48 -20.19 20.68
CA VAL A 403 -0.91 -19.69 20.73
C VAL A 403 -1.92 -20.83 20.87
N GLU A 404 -1.75 -21.92 20.11
CA GLU A 404 -2.59 -23.12 20.28
C GLU A 404 -2.52 -23.67 21.71
N TRP A 405 -1.31 -23.69 22.28
CA TRP A 405 -1.11 -24.10 23.65
C TRP A 405 -1.80 -23.13 24.63
N ALA A 406 -1.65 -21.83 24.42
CA ALA A 406 -2.27 -20.79 25.23
C ALA A 406 -3.80 -20.86 25.19
N MET A 407 -4.42 -21.04 24.02
CA MET A 407 -5.87 -21.19 23.87
C MET A 407 -6.40 -22.40 24.64
N THR A 408 -5.69 -23.52 24.56
CA THR A 408 -6.07 -24.75 25.25
C THR A 408 -5.95 -24.58 26.77
N TYR A 409 -4.86 -23.97 27.23
CA TYR A 409 -4.63 -23.68 28.65
C TYR A 409 -5.68 -22.68 29.19
N GLN A 410 -5.96 -21.62 28.45
CA GLN A 410 -7.00 -20.63 28.76
C GLN A 410 -8.36 -21.29 28.98
N GLN A 411 -8.76 -22.20 28.08
CA GLN A 411 -10.04 -22.92 28.19
C GLN A 411 -10.07 -23.84 29.41
N GLN A 412 -8.97 -24.54 29.71
CA GLN A 412 -8.89 -25.44 30.88
C GLN A 412 -9.00 -24.65 32.19
N VAL A 413 -8.27 -23.53 32.31
CA VAL A 413 -8.31 -22.67 33.50
C VAL A 413 -9.70 -22.05 33.67
N ASN A 414 -10.27 -21.47 32.59
CA ASN A 414 -11.57 -20.80 32.67
C ASN A 414 -12.74 -21.74 32.94
N LYS A 415 -12.65 -23.03 32.57
CA LYS A 415 -13.63 -24.06 32.96
C LYS A 415 -13.65 -24.33 34.47
N ASN A 416 -12.51 -24.19 35.12
CA ASN A 416 -12.36 -24.46 36.55
C ASN A 416 -12.57 -23.21 37.42
N ARG A 417 -12.74 -22.03 36.80
CA ARG A 417 -13.05 -20.78 37.52
C ARG A 417 -14.55 -20.72 37.86
N SER A 418 -14.88 -20.11 38.99
CA SER A 418 -16.27 -19.84 39.36
C SER A 418 -16.91 -18.86 38.36
N LYS A 419 -18.24 -18.86 38.23
CA LYS A 419 -18.95 -17.96 37.30
C LYS A 419 -18.67 -16.47 37.55
N ASN A 420 -18.22 -16.11 38.75
CA ASN A 420 -17.96 -14.73 39.16
C ASN A 420 -16.47 -14.36 39.14
N ALA A 421 -15.57 -15.31 38.87
CA ALA A 421 -14.14 -15.03 38.74
C ALA A 421 -13.80 -14.49 37.34
N ASP A 422 -12.81 -13.59 37.25
CA ASP A 422 -12.33 -13.08 35.98
C ASP A 422 -11.89 -14.22 35.05
N GLN A 423 -12.07 -14.07 33.74
CA GLN A 423 -11.54 -15.02 32.78
C GLN A 423 -10.05 -14.76 32.55
N LEU A 424 -9.25 -15.82 32.48
CA LEU A 424 -7.87 -15.75 31.99
C LEU A 424 -7.94 -15.29 30.54
N SER A 425 -7.25 -14.18 30.22
CA SER A 425 -7.17 -13.70 28.85
C SER A 425 -6.22 -14.57 28.03
N LEU A 426 -6.35 -14.54 26.70
CA LEU A 426 -5.46 -15.32 25.84
C LEU A 426 -4.03 -14.78 25.87
N GLU A 427 -3.83 -13.48 26.05
CA GLU A 427 -2.50 -12.88 26.21
C GLU A 427 -1.84 -13.31 27.52
N ASP A 428 -2.59 -13.34 28.64
CA ASP A 428 -2.07 -13.82 29.92
C ASP A 428 -1.72 -15.31 29.86
N ALA A 429 -2.55 -16.11 29.16
CA ALA A 429 -2.26 -17.51 28.88
C ALA A 429 -1.01 -17.68 28.01
N LEU A 430 -0.84 -16.86 26.96
CA LEU A 430 0.34 -16.89 26.09
C LEU A 430 1.60 -16.47 26.84
N SER A 431 1.52 -15.45 27.70
CA SER A 431 2.61 -15.09 28.61
C SER A 431 2.97 -16.29 29.49
N THR A 432 1.99 -16.95 30.11
CA THR A 432 2.23 -18.16 30.93
C THR A 432 2.97 -19.27 30.16
N ILE A 433 2.60 -19.50 28.90
CA ILE A 433 3.28 -20.46 28.01
C ILE A 433 4.74 -20.05 27.76
N CYS A 434 4.99 -18.78 27.46
CA CYS A 434 6.34 -18.27 27.23
C CYS A 434 7.20 -18.28 28.51
N ASP A 435 6.60 -18.00 29.66
CA ASP A 435 7.21 -18.14 30.99
C ASP A 435 7.64 -19.58 31.25
N CYS A 436 6.81 -20.56 30.89
CA CYS A 436 7.16 -21.98 31.01
C CYS A 436 8.35 -22.37 30.10
N LEU A 437 8.57 -21.64 29.00
CA LEU A 437 9.71 -21.82 28.11
C LEU A 437 10.95 -21.00 28.53
N TRP A 438 10.86 -20.23 29.63
CA TRP A 438 11.91 -19.34 30.15
C TRP A 438 12.37 -18.29 29.13
N LEU A 439 11.45 -17.82 28.30
CA LEU A 439 11.73 -16.70 27.41
C LEU A 439 11.94 -15.42 28.23
N SER A 440 12.88 -14.57 27.81
CA SER A 440 13.05 -13.24 28.41
C SER A 440 11.79 -12.39 28.24
N GLN A 441 11.63 -11.34 29.05
CA GLN A 441 10.50 -10.40 28.88
C GLN A 441 10.45 -9.81 27.46
N GLY A 442 11.62 -9.55 26.85
CA GLY A 442 11.70 -9.09 25.45
C GLY A 442 11.18 -10.14 24.46
N ALA A 443 11.57 -11.41 24.61
CA ALA A 443 11.10 -12.49 23.77
C ALA A 443 9.59 -12.80 23.96
N LYS A 444 9.07 -12.69 25.19
CA LYS A 444 7.63 -12.81 25.48
C LYS A 444 6.84 -11.73 24.74
N GLN A 445 7.25 -10.47 24.89
CA GLN A 445 6.59 -9.35 24.23
C GLN A 445 6.61 -9.53 22.71
N LEU A 446 7.73 -9.99 22.16
CA LEU A 446 7.88 -10.27 20.73
C LEU A 446 6.94 -11.39 20.24
N VAL A 447 6.76 -12.47 21.02
CA VAL A 447 5.78 -13.53 20.69
C VAL A 447 4.35 -12.99 20.72
N ILE A 448 4.01 -12.16 21.73
CA ILE A 448 2.69 -11.53 21.85
C ILE A 448 2.45 -10.56 20.67
N ASP A 449 3.43 -9.72 20.34
CA ASP A 449 3.33 -8.77 19.23
C ASP A 449 3.21 -9.48 17.89
N LEU A 450 3.97 -10.56 17.66
CA LEU A 450 3.83 -11.40 16.48
C LEU A 450 2.46 -12.06 16.42
N TYR A 451 1.95 -12.57 17.54
CA TYR A 451 0.59 -13.12 17.62
C TYR A 451 -0.48 -12.07 17.26
N GLN A 452 -0.38 -10.86 17.83
CA GLN A 452 -1.29 -9.75 17.53
C GLN A 452 -1.25 -9.39 16.03
N ARG A 453 -0.07 -9.42 15.41
CA ARG A 453 0.12 -9.16 13.97
C ARG A 453 -0.37 -10.29 13.06
N LEU A 454 -0.39 -11.54 13.54
CA LEU A 454 -0.81 -12.71 12.76
C LEU A 454 -2.34 -12.83 12.60
N ASN A 455 -3.14 -11.87 13.07
CA ASN A 455 -4.62 -11.90 13.00
C ASN A 455 -5.27 -13.18 13.58
N LEU A 456 -4.58 -13.90 14.48
CA LEU A 456 -5.10 -15.14 15.09
C LEU A 456 -6.06 -14.91 16.27
N GLY A 457 -6.18 -13.67 16.73
CA GLY A 457 -6.95 -13.30 17.92
C GLY A 457 -8.42 -13.01 17.73
N TYR A 458 -8.91 -12.91 16.49
CA TYR A 458 -10.35 -12.74 16.25
C TYR A 458 -11.05 -14.09 16.24
N SER A 459 -11.72 -14.34 17.37
CA SER A 459 -12.47 -15.53 17.73
C SER A 459 -13.42 -16.04 16.63
N LYS A 460 -13.51 -17.37 16.55
CA LYS A 460 -14.33 -18.24 15.68
C LYS A 460 -15.85 -17.95 15.64
N LYS A 461 -16.34 -16.80 16.13
CA LYS A 461 -17.76 -16.40 16.09
C LYS A 461 -18.13 -15.55 14.88
N VAL A 462 -17.17 -14.88 14.26
CA VAL A 462 -17.27 -14.54 12.83
C VAL A 462 -16.71 -15.75 12.11
N GLN A 463 -17.43 -16.32 11.15
CA GLN A 463 -16.86 -17.40 10.33
C GLN A 463 -15.44 -16.98 9.93
N PRO A 464 -14.40 -17.83 10.11
CA PRO A 464 -13.07 -17.53 9.62
C PRO A 464 -13.28 -17.10 8.19
N ILE A 465 -12.85 -15.87 7.91
CA ILE A 465 -13.18 -15.14 6.70
C ILE A 465 -12.98 -16.13 5.55
N SER A 466 -14.07 -16.72 5.05
CA SER A 466 -14.10 -17.07 3.65
C SER A 466 -14.18 -15.71 3.01
N ILE A 467 -13.02 -15.05 2.96
CA ILE A 467 -12.67 -14.27 1.81
C ILE A 467 -13.04 -15.28 0.74
N LYS A 468 -14.09 -15.04 -0.06
CA LYS A 468 -14.14 -15.68 -1.38
C LYS A 468 -12.69 -15.55 -1.83
N ARG A 469 -11.96 -16.68 -1.83
CA ARG A 469 -10.52 -16.76 -1.57
C ARG A 469 -9.86 -15.46 -2.08
N SER A 470 -9.07 -14.73 -1.30
CA SER A 470 -8.40 -13.51 -1.82
C SER A 470 -7.36 -13.95 -2.86
N SER A 471 -7.83 -14.17 -4.09
CA SER A 471 -7.37 -15.29 -4.91
C SER A 471 -6.92 -14.93 -6.29
N GLU A 472 -6.91 -13.66 -6.61
CA GLU A 472 -6.42 -13.22 -7.89
C GLU A 472 -4.88 -13.20 -7.83
N SER A 473 -4.22 -14.10 -8.57
CA SER A 473 -2.77 -14.07 -8.82
C SER A 473 -2.34 -12.66 -9.28
N GLY A 474 -1.23 -12.14 -8.74
CA GLY A 474 -0.73 -10.77 -8.95
C GLY A 474 -0.77 -9.82 -7.75
N TYR A 475 -1.53 -10.08 -6.68
CA TYR A 475 -1.59 -9.22 -5.48
C TYR A 475 -0.55 -9.60 -4.41
N TYR A 476 0.73 -9.39 -4.71
CA TYR A 476 1.89 -9.74 -3.90
C TYR A 476 1.91 -9.10 -2.51
N LEU A 477 1.76 -7.78 -2.43
CA LEU A 477 1.76 -7.03 -1.18
C LEU A 477 0.57 -7.41 -0.31
N GLN A 478 -0.60 -7.52 -0.92
CA GLN A 478 -1.82 -7.91 -0.21
C GLN A 478 -1.72 -9.38 0.28
N ARG A 479 -1.03 -10.29 -0.41
CA ARG A 479 -0.92 -11.70 0.03
C ARG A 479 0.19 -11.91 1.06
N GLN A 480 1.39 -11.44 0.77
CA GLN A 480 2.62 -11.85 1.48
C GLN A 480 3.20 -10.73 2.35
N GLY A 481 2.77 -9.48 2.12
CA GLY A 481 3.35 -8.31 2.76
C GLY A 481 4.79 -8.05 2.31
N LEU A 482 5.54 -7.40 3.18
CA LEU A 482 6.91 -6.96 2.97
C LEU A 482 7.75 -7.33 4.21
N GLN A 483 8.92 -7.95 3.99
CA GLN A 483 9.88 -8.23 5.06
C GLN A 483 11.19 -7.51 4.78
N LEU A 484 11.70 -6.83 5.81
CA LEU A 484 13.03 -6.23 5.84
C LEU A 484 13.92 -6.97 6.85
N ILE A 485 15.14 -7.28 6.43
CA ILE A 485 16.23 -7.73 7.28
C ILE A 485 17.30 -6.64 7.27
N SER A 486 17.65 -6.16 8.45
CA SER A 486 18.69 -5.16 8.67
C SER A 486 19.92 -5.84 9.23
N LEU A 487 21.06 -5.63 8.58
CA LEU A 487 22.39 -5.98 9.09
C LEU A 487 22.99 -4.68 9.62
N ALA A 488 23.28 -4.62 10.92
CA ALA A 488 23.86 -3.44 11.54
C ALA A 488 25.10 -3.80 12.35
N ASP A 489 26.17 -3.04 12.13
CA ASP A 489 27.43 -3.09 12.87
C ASP A 489 27.61 -1.80 13.68
N SER A 490 28.05 -1.93 14.93
CA SER A 490 28.34 -0.82 15.82
C SER A 490 29.34 -1.24 16.88
N ASP A 491 30.01 -0.27 17.49
CA ASP A 491 30.97 -0.51 18.57
C ASP A 491 30.32 -1.19 19.79
N ALA A 492 29.01 -0.96 20.01
CA ALA A 492 28.25 -1.60 21.09
C ALA A 492 28.14 -3.12 20.95
N HIS A 493 28.42 -3.66 19.76
CA HIS A 493 28.46 -5.10 19.51
C HIS A 493 29.58 -5.43 18.51
N LEU A 494 30.79 -4.95 18.77
CA LEU A 494 31.95 -5.06 17.87
C LEU A 494 32.16 -6.44 17.24
N ASN A 495 31.98 -7.51 18.03
CA ASN A 495 32.25 -8.89 17.61
C ASN A 495 31.13 -9.56 16.80
N ARG A 496 29.96 -8.90 16.65
CA ARG A 496 28.83 -9.45 15.89
C ARG A 496 28.06 -8.39 15.11
N THR A 497 27.48 -8.81 13.99
CA THR A 497 26.48 -8.02 13.27
C THR A 497 25.11 -8.31 13.86
N LYS A 498 24.37 -7.26 14.21
CA LYS A 498 22.98 -7.37 14.64
C LYS A 498 22.10 -7.63 13.41
N ILE A 499 21.42 -8.78 13.39
CA ILE A 499 20.50 -9.17 12.30
C ILE A 499 19.07 -8.95 12.79
N SER A 500 18.45 -7.86 12.34
CA SER A 500 17.11 -7.44 12.79
C SER A 500 16.04 -7.67 11.72
N ALA A 501 14.85 -8.15 12.09
CA ALA A 501 13.69 -8.23 11.21
C ALA A 501 12.69 -7.10 11.44
N ALA A 502 12.09 -6.59 10.36
CA ALA A 502 10.82 -5.86 10.39
C ALA A 502 9.84 -6.50 9.38
N PHE A 503 8.59 -6.65 9.78
CA PHE A 503 7.54 -7.27 8.97
C PHE A 503 6.35 -6.33 8.81
N VAL A 504 5.97 -6.07 7.57
CA VAL A 504 4.78 -5.32 7.16
C VAL A 504 3.80 -6.33 6.55
N GLN A 505 2.91 -6.88 7.37
CA GLN A 505 1.93 -7.91 6.97
C GLN A 505 0.53 -7.34 6.78
N GLU A 506 0.21 -6.30 7.54
CA GLU A 506 -1.01 -5.52 7.41
C GLU A 506 -0.87 -4.48 6.31
N THR A 507 -1.98 -4.16 5.65
CA THR A 507 -2.07 -3.11 4.63
C THR A 507 -3.25 -2.20 4.93
N PRO A 508 -3.24 -0.92 4.54
CA PRO A 508 -4.40 -0.05 4.69
C PRO A 508 -5.68 -0.60 4.05
N GLU A 509 -5.57 -1.25 2.89
CA GLU A 509 -6.71 -1.84 2.18
C GLU A 509 -7.39 -2.94 3.01
N LYS A 510 -6.62 -3.92 3.51
CA LYS A 510 -7.13 -4.97 4.42
C LYS A 510 -7.80 -4.40 5.66
N PHE A 511 -7.21 -3.37 6.27
CA PHE A 511 -7.81 -2.71 7.42
C PHE A 511 -9.19 -2.12 7.08
N LEU A 512 -9.29 -1.38 5.98
CA LEU A 512 -10.55 -0.77 5.54
C LEU A 512 -11.60 -1.84 5.18
N ILE A 513 -11.20 -2.94 4.54
CA ILE A 513 -12.08 -4.09 4.23
C ILE A 513 -12.60 -4.73 5.52
N ARG A 514 -11.75 -4.95 6.53
CA ARG A 514 -12.21 -5.50 7.83
C ARG A 514 -13.21 -4.57 8.50
N LEU A 515 -12.93 -3.26 8.48
CA LEU A 515 -13.82 -2.26 9.04
C LEU A 515 -15.19 -2.27 8.33
N ALA A 516 -15.18 -2.36 6.99
CA ALA A 516 -16.38 -2.42 6.16
C ALA A 516 -17.15 -3.75 6.29
N ARG A 517 -16.49 -4.88 6.55
CA ARG A 517 -17.17 -6.16 6.76
C ARG A 517 -17.84 -6.26 8.13
N ARG A 518 -17.39 -5.48 9.12
CA ARG A 518 -18.00 -5.40 10.46
C ARG A 518 -19.38 -4.74 10.43
N GLY A 519 -19.55 -3.66 9.66
CA GLY A 519 -20.75 -2.84 9.64
C GLY A 519 -20.68 -1.74 8.58
N ILE A 520 -21.52 -0.72 8.67
CA ILE A 520 -21.51 0.37 7.68
C ILE A 520 -20.32 1.30 7.90
N VAL A 521 -19.50 1.46 6.87
CA VAL A 521 -18.45 2.48 6.78
C VAL A 521 -18.82 3.47 5.69
N LEU A 522 -18.84 4.76 6.02
CA LEU A 522 -19.08 5.86 5.09
C LEU A 522 -17.77 6.62 4.87
N GLY A 523 -17.15 6.46 3.70
CA GLY A 523 -15.96 7.19 3.29
C GLY A 523 -16.30 8.38 2.42
N MET A 524 -15.88 9.58 2.80
CA MET A 524 -16.17 10.81 2.06
C MET A 524 -14.89 11.52 1.65
N SER A 525 -14.76 11.86 0.38
CA SER A 525 -13.72 12.76 -0.13
C SER A 525 -14.07 13.22 -1.54
N ALA A 526 -13.57 14.40 -1.96
CA ALA A 526 -13.72 14.85 -3.34
C ALA A 526 -12.91 13.98 -4.33
N THR A 527 -11.87 13.30 -3.84
CA THR A 527 -10.88 12.59 -4.65
C THR A 527 -10.86 11.08 -4.41
N VAL A 528 -11.90 10.53 -3.77
CA VAL A 528 -11.99 9.08 -3.49
C VAL A 528 -12.03 8.23 -4.75
N ASP A 529 -12.62 8.73 -5.85
CA ASP A 529 -12.70 8.02 -7.13
C ASP A 529 -11.44 8.17 -8.00
N VAL A 530 -10.46 8.98 -7.59
CA VAL A 530 -9.21 9.14 -8.33
C VAL A 530 -8.41 7.83 -8.27
N PRO A 531 -8.11 7.19 -9.41
CA PRO A 531 -7.48 5.87 -9.45
C PRO A 531 -5.97 5.97 -9.18
N THR A 532 -5.56 5.75 -7.93
CA THR A 532 -4.14 5.71 -7.56
C THR A 532 -3.91 4.83 -6.34
N VAL A 533 -2.95 3.91 -6.43
CA VAL A 533 -2.55 3.03 -5.32
C VAL A 533 -1.43 3.62 -4.46
N ILE A 534 -0.89 4.80 -4.81
CA ILE A 534 0.17 5.45 -4.04
C ILE A 534 -0.45 6.38 -2.99
N SER A 535 -1.30 7.30 -3.45
CA SER A 535 -1.86 8.32 -2.58
C SER A 535 -3.21 7.91 -1.98
N ASN A 536 -4.00 7.09 -2.67
CA ASN A 536 -5.34 6.66 -2.26
C ASN A 536 -5.39 5.14 -2.03
N PHE A 537 -6.45 4.64 -1.38
CA PHE A 537 -6.69 3.19 -1.25
C PHE A 537 -6.82 2.54 -2.63
N ASP A 538 -6.36 1.30 -2.75
CA ASP A 538 -6.64 0.50 -3.93
C ASP A 538 -8.13 0.10 -3.97
N PHE A 539 -8.95 1.00 -4.49
CA PHE A 539 -10.40 0.78 -4.63
C PHE A 539 -10.74 -0.29 -5.67
N ARG A 540 -9.81 -0.65 -6.56
CA ARG A 540 -9.98 -1.80 -7.44
C ARG A 540 -9.93 -3.08 -6.62
N PHE A 541 -8.87 -3.27 -5.83
CA PHE A 541 -8.76 -4.40 -4.91
C PHE A 541 -9.93 -4.42 -3.91
N ILE A 542 -10.32 -3.28 -3.33
CA ILE A 542 -11.47 -3.22 -2.40
C ILE A 542 -12.77 -3.63 -3.10
N ARG A 543 -13.00 -3.20 -4.35
CA ARG A 543 -14.19 -3.58 -5.13
C ARG A 543 -14.23 -5.08 -5.40
N GLU A 544 -13.09 -5.69 -5.74
CA GLU A 544 -12.96 -7.14 -5.91
C GLU A 544 -13.29 -7.88 -4.59
N GLN A 545 -12.89 -7.33 -3.44
CA GLN A 545 -13.08 -7.92 -2.12
C GLN A 545 -14.48 -7.73 -1.50
N LEU A 546 -15.18 -6.65 -1.83
CA LEU A 546 -16.51 -6.32 -1.30
C LEU A 546 -17.65 -6.55 -2.32
N GLY A 547 -17.36 -6.57 -3.62
CA GLY A 547 -18.38 -6.67 -4.66
C GLY A 547 -19.42 -5.55 -4.55
N ASP A 548 -20.71 -5.93 -4.58
CA ASP A 548 -21.84 -4.99 -4.48
C ASP A 548 -21.94 -4.28 -3.12
N HIS A 549 -21.17 -4.72 -2.12
CA HIS A 549 -21.07 -4.04 -0.81
C HIS A 549 -20.12 -2.84 -0.82
N LEU A 550 -19.44 -2.56 -1.94
CA LEU A 550 -18.86 -1.25 -2.21
C LEU A 550 -19.87 -0.40 -2.97
N ILE A 551 -20.52 0.52 -2.26
CA ILE A 551 -21.64 1.32 -2.76
C ILE A 551 -21.17 2.71 -3.15
N ASP A 552 -21.38 3.10 -4.41
CA ASP A 552 -21.33 4.51 -4.82
C ASP A 552 -22.53 5.26 -4.25
N GLY A 553 -22.28 6.13 -3.28
CA GLY A 553 -23.30 6.91 -2.60
C GLY A 553 -23.96 7.97 -3.48
N LEU A 554 -23.26 8.50 -4.49
CA LEU A 554 -23.79 9.56 -5.36
C LEU A 554 -24.61 9.01 -6.52
N ALA A 555 -24.29 7.81 -7.01
CA ALA A 555 -25.04 7.17 -8.10
C ALA A 555 -26.55 7.00 -7.80
N ASN A 556 -26.95 6.98 -6.53
CA ASN A 556 -28.34 6.76 -6.13
C ASN A 556 -29.08 8.06 -5.76
N LEU A 557 -28.44 9.23 -5.87
CA LEU A 557 -29.12 10.51 -5.65
C LEU A 557 -29.99 10.89 -6.86
N PRO A 558 -31.17 11.50 -6.64
CA PRO A 558 -31.97 12.06 -7.74
C PRO A 558 -31.16 13.04 -8.59
N THR A 559 -31.42 13.08 -9.90
CA THR A 559 -30.71 13.98 -10.84
C THR A 559 -30.83 15.46 -10.43
N GLU A 560 -31.98 15.86 -9.87
CA GLU A 560 -32.17 17.21 -9.33
C GLU A 560 -31.21 17.51 -8.18
N SER A 561 -31.02 16.56 -7.25
CA SER A 561 -30.04 16.69 -6.17
C SER A 561 -28.62 16.76 -6.71
N GLN A 562 -28.27 15.98 -7.73
CA GLN A 562 -26.95 16.04 -8.35
C GLN A 562 -26.66 17.42 -8.99
N LYS A 563 -27.66 18.01 -9.69
CA LYS A 563 -27.54 19.35 -10.32
C LYS A 563 -27.33 20.48 -9.32
N GLN A 564 -27.88 20.38 -8.10
CA GLN A 564 -27.65 21.39 -7.05
C GLN A 564 -26.17 21.53 -6.66
N PHE A 565 -25.32 20.54 -6.96
CA PHE A 565 -23.90 20.57 -6.64
C PHE A 565 -23.00 21.00 -7.81
N ASP A 566 -23.56 21.19 -9.02
CA ASP A 566 -22.79 21.60 -10.19
C ASP A 566 -22.46 23.11 -10.14
N VAL A 567 -21.37 23.42 -9.44
CA VAL A 567 -20.80 24.79 -9.38
C VAL A 567 -20.44 25.29 -10.78
N SER A 568 -19.97 24.40 -11.64
CA SER A 568 -19.52 24.71 -13.00
C SER A 568 -20.69 25.20 -13.86
N GLN A 569 -21.84 24.54 -13.77
CA GLN A 569 -23.06 24.98 -14.43
C GLN A 569 -23.48 26.38 -13.96
N ARG A 570 -23.50 26.63 -12.64
CA ARG A 570 -23.85 27.96 -12.10
C ARG A 570 -22.88 29.06 -12.55
N CYS A 571 -21.58 28.77 -12.60
CA CYS A 571 -20.58 29.68 -13.15
C CYS A 571 -20.89 30.05 -14.61
N ARG A 572 -21.20 29.04 -15.45
CA ARG A 572 -21.54 29.26 -16.87
C ARG A 572 -22.81 30.10 -17.05
N GLU A 573 -23.88 29.77 -16.31
CA GLU A 573 -25.17 30.49 -16.38
C GLU A 573 -25.06 31.96 -15.95
N ARG A 574 -24.15 32.26 -15.02
CA ARG A 574 -23.88 33.61 -14.53
C ARG A 574 -22.78 34.35 -15.29
N GLY A 575 -22.23 33.76 -16.34
CA GLY A 575 -21.25 34.40 -17.22
C GLY A 575 -19.81 34.46 -16.70
N VAL A 576 -19.44 33.64 -15.71
CA VAL A 576 -18.05 33.53 -15.23
C VAL A 576 -17.20 32.81 -16.28
N LYS A 577 -16.11 33.45 -16.72
CA LYS A 577 -15.17 32.91 -17.71
C LYS A 577 -13.95 32.31 -17.03
N ILE A 578 -13.50 31.16 -17.52
CA ILE A 578 -12.31 30.46 -17.01
C ILE A 578 -11.32 30.36 -18.15
N ASN A 579 -10.16 30.97 -17.97
CA ASN A 579 -9.07 30.94 -18.94
C ASN A 579 -8.02 29.94 -18.48
N VAL A 580 -7.61 29.05 -19.38
CA VAL A 580 -6.51 28.11 -19.14
C VAL A 580 -5.36 28.49 -20.05
N ILE A 581 -4.18 28.68 -19.47
CA ILE A 581 -2.97 29.14 -20.17
C ILE A 581 -1.84 28.18 -19.85
N GLU A 582 -1.00 27.85 -20.84
CA GLU A 582 0.22 27.05 -20.62
C GLU A 582 1.47 27.94 -20.63
N VAL A 583 2.40 27.64 -19.72
CA VAL A 583 3.76 28.19 -19.77
C VAL A 583 4.47 27.72 -21.04
N SER A 584 5.53 28.43 -21.45
CA SER A 584 6.20 28.17 -22.73
C SER A 584 6.83 26.77 -22.77
N LYS A 585 6.64 25.97 -23.83
CA LYS A 585 7.31 24.64 -23.91
C LYS A 585 8.79 24.74 -24.32
N ASN A 586 9.14 25.80 -25.06
CA ASN A 586 10.49 26.01 -25.58
C ASN A 586 11.44 26.55 -24.49
N LYS A 587 12.73 26.27 -24.66
CA LYS A 587 13.78 26.86 -23.82
C LYS A 587 13.81 28.37 -24.06
N VAL A 588 13.82 29.14 -22.98
CA VAL A 588 13.96 30.60 -23.06
C VAL A 588 15.39 30.89 -23.53
N SER A 589 15.52 31.61 -24.64
CA SER A 589 16.80 32.00 -25.23
C SER A 589 17.29 33.30 -24.62
N SER A 590 18.61 33.46 -24.46
CA SER A 590 19.23 34.73 -24.06
C SER A 590 19.41 35.69 -25.22
N GLU A 591 19.20 35.27 -26.47
CA GLU A 591 19.50 36.08 -27.67
C GLU A 591 18.78 37.44 -27.68
N ASN A 592 17.58 37.52 -27.09
CA ASN A 592 16.79 38.75 -26.97
C ASN A 592 16.53 39.17 -25.50
N GLY A 593 17.33 38.66 -24.55
CA GLY A 593 17.08 38.81 -23.11
C GLY A 593 16.04 37.80 -22.58
N TYR A 594 16.34 37.19 -21.42
CA TYR A 594 15.46 36.17 -20.85
C TYR A 594 14.11 36.78 -20.45
N MET A 595 14.11 37.88 -19.70
CA MET A 595 12.90 38.46 -19.14
C MET A 595 12.08 39.22 -20.19
N LEU A 596 12.72 39.89 -21.14
CA LEU A 596 12.05 40.60 -22.23
C LEU A 596 11.22 39.62 -23.07
N SER A 597 11.79 38.47 -23.39
CA SER A 597 11.09 37.42 -24.13
C SER A 597 9.87 36.87 -23.38
N LEU A 598 9.97 36.70 -22.05
CA LEU A 598 8.83 36.28 -21.21
C LEU A 598 7.76 37.37 -21.12
N ILE A 599 8.16 38.64 -21.07
CA ILE A 599 7.24 39.78 -21.02
C ILE A 599 6.46 39.91 -22.33
N HIS A 600 7.13 39.86 -23.48
CA HIS A 600 6.49 39.98 -24.80
C HIS A 600 5.46 38.89 -25.08
N LYS A 601 5.54 37.72 -24.41
CA LYS A 601 4.51 36.69 -24.49
C LYS A 601 3.14 37.16 -23.99
N TYR A 602 3.11 37.91 -22.89
CA TYR A 602 1.87 38.35 -22.25
C TYR A 602 1.54 39.81 -22.53
N ARG A 603 2.54 40.59 -22.96
CA ARG A 603 2.39 41.98 -23.38
C ARG A 603 3.28 42.25 -24.62
N PRO A 604 2.84 41.83 -25.82
CA PRO A 604 3.63 41.96 -27.06
C PRO A 604 4.03 43.40 -27.37
N ASP A 605 3.15 44.35 -27.05
CA ASP A 605 3.35 45.78 -27.29
C ASP A 605 4.20 46.47 -26.20
N PHE A 606 4.82 45.70 -25.30
CA PHE A 606 5.65 46.28 -24.25
C PHE A 606 6.94 46.87 -24.82
N ASN A 607 7.09 48.18 -24.65
CA ASN A 607 8.32 48.91 -24.89
C ASN A 607 8.61 49.77 -23.64
N PRO A 608 9.72 49.54 -22.90
CA PRO A 608 10.01 50.29 -21.69
C PRO A 608 10.26 51.78 -22.01
N ASP A 609 9.63 52.66 -21.23
CA ASP A 609 9.90 54.10 -21.28
C ASP A 609 11.27 54.46 -20.65
N GLU A 610 11.67 55.74 -20.75
CA GLU A 610 12.96 56.23 -20.20
C GLU A 610 13.16 55.92 -18.70
N GLN A 611 12.08 55.83 -17.92
CA GLN A 611 12.14 55.53 -16.49
C GLN A 611 12.18 54.01 -16.23
N GLN A 612 11.63 53.20 -17.12
CA GLN A 612 11.58 51.74 -17.05
C GLN A 612 12.86 51.07 -17.61
N ILE A 613 13.58 51.70 -18.53
CA ILE A 613 14.81 51.14 -19.14
C ILE A 613 15.84 50.70 -18.08
N PRO A 614 16.21 51.51 -17.06
CA PRO A 614 17.19 51.09 -16.05
C PRO A 614 16.71 49.91 -15.20
N VAL A 615 15.40 49.85 -14.92
CA VAL A 615 14.79 48.75 -14.15
C VAL A 615 14.82 47.46 -14.96
N MET A 616 14.55 47.54 -16.26
CA MET A 616 14.60 46.41 -17.19
C MET A 616 16.03 45.86 -17.35
N GLN A 617 17.03 46.73 -17.54
CA GLN A 617 18.43 46.32 -17.61
C GLN A 617 18.88 45.59 -16.34
N LYS A 618 18.55 46.16 -15.17
CA LYS A 618 18.87 45.54 -13.88
C LYS A 618 18.18 44.18 -13.70
N LEU A 619 16.95 44.03 -14.19
CA LEU A 619 16.21 42.78 -14.15
C LEU A 619 16.89 41.70 -15.01
N GLU A 620 17.30 42.02 -16.24
CA GLU A 620 18.01 41.08 -17.11
C GLU A 620 19.36 40.67 -16.52
N GLU A 621 20.19 41.63 -16.11
CA GLU A 621 21.50 41.34 -15.50
C GLU A 621 21.37 40.41 -14.27
N LEU A 622 20.36 40.65 -13.44
CA LEU A 622 20.08 39.83 -12.25
C LEU A 622 19.74 38.39 -12.65
N VAL A 623 18.87 38.20 -13.64
CA VAL A 623 18.42 36.89 -14.10
C VAL A 623 19.54 36.15 -14.83
N GLU A 624 20.26 36.79 -15.75
CA GLU A 624 21.40 36.22 -16.47
C GLU A 624 22.49 35.72 -15.52
N LYS A 625 22.83 36.53 -14.50
CA LYS A 625 23.81 36.14 -13.47
C LYS A 625 23.35 34.90 -12.71
N LYS A 626 22.07 34.80 -12.34
CA LYS A 626 21.53 33.63 -11.65
C LYS A 626 21.52 32.39 -12.55
N MET A 627 21.09 32.50 -13.80
CA MET A 627 21.04 31.37 -14.75
C MET A 627 22.44 30.83 -15.10
N SER A 628 23.44 31.71 -15.15
CA SER A 628 24.85 31.33 -15.30
C SER A 628 25.36 30.55 -14.08
N LEU A 629 25.00 30.99 -12.86
CA LEU A 629 25.34 30.28 -11.63
C LEU A 629 24.69 28.88 -11.55
N VAL A 630 23.43 28.75 -11.97
CA VAL A 630 22.74 27.45 -12.04
C VAL A 630 23.47 26.50 -12.99
N SER A 631 23.93 27.02 -14.13
CA SER A 631 24.63 26.22 -15.15
C SER A 631 25.96 25.68 -14.64
N SER A 632 26.73 26.47 -13.88
CA SER A 632 28.02 26.05 -13.32
C SER A 632 27.90 25.08 -12.15
N TYR A 633 26.85 25.21 -11.33
CA TYR A 633 26.66 24.36 -10.15
C TYR A 633 26.40 22.89 -10.49
N SER A 634 25.59 22.59 -11.50
CA SER A 634 25.25 21.19 -11.84
C SER A 634 26.42 20.38 -12.40
N GLN A 635 27.46 21.04 -12.94
CA GLN A 635 28.63 20.35 -13.47
C GLN A 635 29.45 19.68 -12.36
N GLN A 636 29.27 20.13 -11.11
CA GLN A 636 29.94 19.59 -9.93
C GLN A 636 29.10 18.52 -9.21
N ASP A 637 27.76 18.60 -9.28
CA ASP A 637 26.82 17.67 -8.63
C ASP A 637 25.99 16.89 -9.68
N LYS A 638 26.29 15.59 -9.83
CA LYS A 638 25.70 14.71 -10.87
C LYS A 638 24.21 14.40 -10.69
N SER A 639 23.52 14.96 -9.70
CA SER A 639 22.18 14.55 -9.29
C SER A 639 21.02 15.35 -9.92
N LYS A 640 21.22 16.61 -10.35
CA LYS A 640 20.13 17.51 -10.81
C LYS A 640 20.41 18.12 -12.18
N SER A 641 19.40 18.14 -13.05
CA SER A 641 19.48 18.72 -14.40
C SER A 641 19.38 20.26 -14.36
N VAL A 642 20.34 20.97 -15.00
CA VAL A 642 20.31 22.43 -15.20
C VAL A 642 18.97 22.90 -15.76
N ASP A 643 18.52 22.21 -16.80
CA ASP A 643 17.31 22.58 -17.54
C ASP A 643 16.09 22.55 -16.62
N TYR A 644 16.02 21.60 -15.69
CA TYR A 644 14.94 21.52 -14.71
C TYR A 644 14.91 22.74 -13.78
N ILE A 645 16.07 23.18 -13.25
CA ILE A 645 16.14 24.32 -12.32
C ILE A 645 15.80 25.63 -13.07
N GLN A 646 16.39 25.85 -14.24
CA GLN A 646 16.14 27.07 -15.03
C GLN A 646 14.67 27.16 -15.43
N LYS A 647 14.12 26.07 -15.98
CA LYS A 647 12.73 26.01 -16.42
C LYS A 647 11.76 26.38 -15.30
N ARG A 648 12.06 25.91 -14.08
CA ARG A 648 11.25 26.16 -12.91
C ARG A 648 11.17 27.63 -12.50
N TYR A 649 12.28 28.37 -12.57
CA TYR A 649 12.26 29.82 -12.33
C TYR A 649 11.47 30.54 -13.42
N PHE A 650 11.71 30.22 -14.70
CA PHE A 650 11.02 30.86 -15.81
C PHE A 650 9.51 30.63 -15.75
N ASP A 651 9.04 29.42 -15.45
CA ASP A 651 7.60 29.12 -15.33
C ASP A 651 6.96 29.93 -14.18
N LEU A 652 7.66 30.09 -13.05
CA LEU A 652 7.19 30.96 -11.97
C LEU A 652 7.14 32.42 -12.41
N PHE A 653 8.18 32.92 -13.09
CA PHE A 653 8.22 34.29 -13.55
C PHE A 653 7.17 34.59 -14.61
N GLU A 654 6.86 33.66 -15.51
CA GLU A 654 5.72 33.77 -16.42
C GLU A 654 4.40 33.98 -15.65
N SER A 655 4.16 33.22 -14.59
CA SER A 655 2.95 33.39 -13.77
C SER A 655 2.91 34.73 -13.01
N ILE A 656 4.06 35.22 -12.54
CA ILE A 656 4.16 36.54 -11.88
C ILE A 656 3.91 37.65 -12.89
N ILE A 657 4.51 37.57 -14.08
CA ILE A 657 4.29 38.54 -15.17
C ILE A 657 2.80 38.61 -15.48
N TYR A 658 2.15 37.47 -15.72
CA TYR A 658 0.72 37.44 -16.04
C TYR A 658 -0.16 38.08 -14.96
N PHE A 659 0.11 37.81 -13.68
CA PHE A 659 -0.58 38.45 -12.56
C PHE A 659 -0.38 39.98 -12.55
N LEU A 660 0.86 40.45 -12.72
CA LEU A 660 1.18 41.87 -12.66
C LEU A 660 0.58 42.66 -13.83
N VAL A 661 0.57 42.10 -15.04
CA VAL A 661 0.00 42.75 -16.23
C VAL A 661 -1.53 42.69 -16.31
N THR A 662 -2.21 41.99 -15.38
CA THR A 662 -3.67 41.87 -15.32
C THR A 662 -4.24 42.58 -14.07
N PRO A 663 -4.54 43.90 -14.11
CA PRO A 663 -4.95 44.69 -12.95
C PRO A 663 -6.22 44.20 -12.24
N GLU A 664 -7.06 43.44 -12.94
CA GLU A 664 -8.30 42.87 -12.39
C GLU A 664 -8.06 41.73 -11.39
N MET A 665 -6.86 41.15 -11.36
CA MET A 665 -6.52 40.06 -10.43
C MET A 665 -6.13 40.60 -9.06
N THR A 666 -7.06 40.58 -8.11
CA THR A 666 -6.82 41.09 -6.76
C THR A 666 -6.04 40.12 -5.88
N SER A 667 -6.23 38.82 -6.08
CA SER A 667 -5.48 37.77 -5.40
C SER A 667 -5.15 36.63 -6.37
N PHE A 668 -3.93 36.08 -6.25
CA PHE A 668 -3.45 35.00 -7.12
C PHE A 668 -2.61 34.00 -6.34
N LEU A 669 -2.73 32.71 -6.66
CA LEU A 669 -2.02 31.63 -5.95
C LEU A 669 -1.02 30.92 -6.85
N GLY A 670 0.27 30.98 -6.55
CA GLY A 670 1.30 30.12 -7.14
C GLY A 670 1.60 28.89 -6.29
N LEU A 671 1.47 27.70 -6.86
CA LEU A 671 1.81 26.43 -6.23
C LEU A 671 3.03 25.77 -6.85
N GLN A 672 3.90 25.24 -6.00
CA GLN A 672 5.13 24.54 -6.40
C GLN A 672 5.30 23.26 -5.56
N SER A 673 6.07 22.27 -6.03
CA SER A 673 6.38 21.10 -5.19
C SER A 673 7.36 21.40 -4.06
N ILE A 674 8.32 22.30 -4.29
CA ILE A 674 9.32 22.72 -3.31
C ILE A 674 9.21 24.23 -3.12
N LEU A 675 9.18 24.68 -1.88
CA LEU A 675 9.17 26.12 -1.58
C LEU A 675 10.52 26.79 -1.87
N PRO A 676 10.51 28.12 -2.08
CA PRO A 676 11.72 28.92 -2.01
C PRO A 676 12.44 28.73 -0.67
N LYS A 677 13.77 28.79 -0.73
CA LYS A 677 14.67 28.58 0.41
C LYS A 677 15.33 29.88 0.82
N ALA A 678 15.54 30.04 2.13
CA ALA A 678 16.25 31.19 2.66
C ALA A 678 17.74 31.14 2.28
N LYS A 679 18.41 32.29 2.40
CA LYS A 679 19.83 32.44 2.11
C LYS A 679 20.66 31.43 2.94
N GLN A 680 21.63 30.77 2.32
CA GLN A 680 22.51 29.75 2.93
C GLN A 680 21.85 28.41 3.29
N GLU A 681 20.58 28.20 2.95
CA GLU A 681 19.98 26.87 3.06
C GLU A 681 20.58 25.88 2.03
N ILE A 682 20.56 24.60 2.38
CA ILE A 682 21.02 23.53 1.48
C ILE A 682 20.22 23.57 0.18
N ASP A 683 20.91 23.52 -0.95
CA ASP A 683 20.33 23.56 -2.29
C ASP A 683 19.49 24.85 -2.52
N GLU A 684 19.86 26.00 -1.95
CA GLU A 684 19.22 27.31 -2.17
C GLU A 684 19.12 27.65 -3.67
N ILE A 685 20.11 27.22 -4.45
CA ILE A 685 20.21 27.50 -5.88
C ILE A 685 18.99 27.00 -6.67
N ASP A 686 18.35 25.91 -6.21
CA ASP A 686 17.18 25.30 -6.85
C ASP A 686 15.98 26.26 -6.89
N MET A 687 15.77 27.04 -5.82
CA MET A 687 14.68 28.02 -5.64
C MET A 687 15.05 29.02 -4.53
N SER A 688 15.69 30.14 -4.86
CA SER A 688 16.16 31.14 -3.89
C SER A 688 15.07 32.17 -3.61
N GLN A 689 14.69 32.30 -2.33
CA GLN A 689 13.69 33.28 -1.88
C GLN A 689 14.09 34.71 -2.25
N THR A 690 15.31 35.12 -1.87
CA THR A 690 15.80 36.49 -2.09
C THR A 690 15.80 36.86 -3.57
N PHE A 691 16.16 35.92 -4.44
CA PHE A 691 16.16 36.14 -5.89
C PHE A 691 14.73 36.34 -6.43
N ILE A 692 13.78 35.51 -5.99
CA ILE A 692 12.38 35.63 -6.41
C ILE A 692 11.77 36.95 -5.93
N ASP A 693 12.05 37.37 -4.69
CA ASP A 693 11.58 38.66 -4.16
C ASP A 693 12.12 39.84 -4.97
N GLN A 694 13.42 39.81 -5.34
CA GLN A 694 14.05 40.84 -6.16
C GLN A 694 13.42 40.93 -7.55
N VAL A 695 13.20 39.79 -8.21
CA VAL A 695 12.55 39.73 -9.53
C VAL A 695 11.10 40.24 -9.45
N PHE A 696 10.33 39.81 -8.45
CA PHE A 696 8.96 40.28 -8.24
C PHE A 696 8.90 41.81 -8.03
N HIS A 697 9.81 42.36 -7.22
CA HIS A 697 9.87 43.79 -6.95
C HIS A 697 10.17 44.61 -8.21
N LEU A 698 11.16 44.19 -9.01
CA LEU A 698 11.51 44.85 -10.28
C LEU A 698 10.36 44.76 -11.30
N LEU A 699 9.73 43.59 -11.44
CA LEU A 699 8.55 43.44 -12.31
C LEU A 699 7.37 44.31 -11.85
N SER A 700 7.16 44.46 -10.54
CA SER A 700 6.09 45.32 -10.00
C SER A 700 6.35 46.79 -10.31
N GLN A 701 7.60 47.25 -10.23
CA GLN A 701 8.00 48.60 -10.63
C GLN A 701 7.83 48.84 -12.13
N LEU A 702 7.99 47.81 -12.97
CA LEU A 702 7.78 47.93 -14.41
C LEU A 702 6.30 48.06 -14.77
N PHE A 703 5.41 47.25 -14.19
CA PHE A 703 4.02 47.16 -14.67
C PHE A 703 2.98 47.93 -13.86
N CYS A 704 3.25 48.23 -12.59
CA CYS A 704 2.22 48.67 -11.63
C CYS A 704 2.40 50.14 -11.18
N THR A 705 3.03 50.98 -11.99
CA THR A 705 3.32 52.40 -11.65
C THR A 705 2.07 53.25 -11.43
N ALA A 706 0.95 52.88 -12.06
CA ALA A 706 -0.34 53.56 -11.92
C ALA A 706 -1.17 53.10 -10.70
N GLU A 707 -0.74 52.05 -9.99
CA GLU A 707 -1.45 51.55 -8.81
C GLU A 707 -1.08 52.34 -7.56
N LYS A 708 -2.08 52.65 -6.73
CA LYS A 708 -1.89 53.41 -5.47
C LYS A 708 -0.90 52.73 -4.52
N HIS A 709 -0.93 51.40 -4.47
CA HIS A 709 0.01 50.58 -3.71
C HIS A 709 0.50 49.45 -4.59
N LEU A 710 1.81 49.23 -4.63
CA LEU A 710 2.38 48.13 -5.40
C LEU A 710 1.84 46.78 -4.90
N PRO A 711 1.60 45.81 -5.81
CA PRO A 711 1.26 44.45 -5.43
C PRO A 711 2.31 43.83 -4.51
N GLN A 712 1.87 42.91 -3.65
CA GLN A 712 2.76 42.22 -2.69
C GLN A 712 2.89 40.73 -2.99
N LEU A 713 4.12 40.21 -2.88
CA LEU A 713 4.41 38.78 -2.84
C LEU A 713 4.40 38.30 -1.38
N LYS A 714 3.60 37.26 -1.08
CA LYS A 714 3.56 36.61 0.22
C LYS A 714 3.89 35.12 0.08
N MET A 715 5.08 34.74 0.53
CA MET A 715 5.50 33.33 0.55
C MET A 715 4.97 32.65 1.82
N ILE A 716 4.12 31.64 1.66
CA ILE A 716 3.44 30.97 2.77
C ILE A 716 4.17 29.69 3.14
N ALA A 717 4.87 29.70 4.28
CA ALA A 717 5.58 28.55 4.83
C ALA A 717 5.94 28.70 6.31
N LYS A 718 5.81 27.61 7.09
CA LYS A 718 6.10 27.62 8.54
C LYS A 718 7.57 27.97 8.82
N LYS A 719 8.48 27.54 7.94
CA LYS A 719 9.92 27.78 8.08
C LYS A 719 10.36 29.19 7.66
N LEU A 720 9.57 29.87 6.83
CA LEU A 720 9.90 31.19 6.28
C LEU A 720 9.37 32.34 7.16
N SER A 721 8.57 32.04 8.18
CA SER A 721 8.10 33.05 9.13
C SER A 721 9.18 33.36 10.17
N SER A 722 9.72 34.57 10.11
CA SER A 722 10.60 35.14 11.15
C SER A 722 9.92 35.17 12.53
N GLU A 723 8.60 35.34 12.56
CA GLU A 723 7.78 35.42 13.78
C GLU A 723 7.16 34.08 14.20
N HIS A 724 7.54 32.96 13.56
CA HIS A 724 6.94 31.63 13.79
C HIS A 724 5.40 31.55 13.66
N LEU A 725 4.77 32.49 12.92
CA LEU A 725 3.35 32.51 12.63
C LEU A 725 2.87 31.19 12.04
N SER A 726 1.67 30.78 12.43
CA SER A 726 1.03 29.60 11.87
C SER A 726 0.70 29.83 10.38
N ILE A 727 0.64 28.76 9.59
CA ILE A 727 0.24 28.84 8.18
C ILE A 727 -1.11 29.54 8.00
N LYS A 728 -2.04 29.31 8.95
CA LYS A 728 -3.37 29.91 8.94
C LYS A 728 -3.30 31.44 9.09
N GLU A 729 -2.43 31.94 9.96
CA GLU A 729 -2.23 33.38 10.17
C GLU A 729 -1.55 34.02 8.98
N GLN A 730 -0.50 33.40 8.41
CA GLN A 730 0.17 33.90 7.21
C GLN A 730 -0.80 34.05 6.03
N ILE A 731 -1.68 33.06 5.82
CA ILE A 731 -2.72 33.12 4.79
C ILE A 731 -3.71 34.26 5.08
N ARG A 732 -4.16 34.38 6.33
CA ARG A 732 -5.09 35.45 6.74
C ARG A 732 -4.48 36.82 6.46
N GLU A 733 -3.27 37.08 6.91
CA GLU A 733 -2.58 38.36 6.70
C GLU A 733 -2.39 38.68 5.22
N ALA A 734 -2.01 37.68 4.41
CA ALA A 734 -1.88 37.86 2.97
C ALA A 734 -3.21 38.21 2.30
N LEU A 735 -4.29 37.54 2.69
CA LEU A 735 -5.61 37.70 2.08
C LEU A 735 -6.42 38.89 2.64
N GLU A 736 -5.98 39.51 3.73
CA GLU A 736 -6.54 40.77 4.23
C GLU A 736 -6.02 42.00 3.45
N LEU A 737 -4.93 41.87 2.69
CA LEU A 737 -4.32 42.97 1.94
C LEU A 737 -5.24 43.61 0.89
N PRO A 738 -6.02 42.85 0.08
CA PRO A 738 -6.95 43.45 -0.87
C PRO A 738 -8.02 44.31 -0.20
N GLU A 739 -8.53 43.87 0.94
CA GLU A 739 -9.59 44.56 1.68
C GLU A 739 -9.04 45.76 2.48
N LYS A 740 -8.03 45.53 3.33
CA LYS A 740 -7.54 46.52 4.31
C LYS A 740 -6.55 47.52 3.72
N SER A 741 -5.65 47.04 2.85
CA SER A 741 -4.56 47.84 2.29
C SER A 741 -4.79 48.24 0.84
N GLN A 742 -5.88 47.78 0.23
CA GLN A 742 -6.23 48.06 -1.17
C GLN A 742 -5.07 47.73 -2.13
N THR A 743 -4.40 46.60 -1.90
CA THR A 743 -3.30 46.12 -2.76
C THR A 743 -3.53 44.69 -3.20
N ARG A 744 -3.08 44.38 -4.42
CA ARG A 744 -3.16 43.03 -5.00
C ARG A 744 -2.11 42.13 -4.37
N VAL A 745 -2.41 40.83 -4.22
CA VAL A 745 -1.52 39.88 -3.55
C VAL A 745 -1.24 38.64 -4.40
N TYR A 746 0.04 38.29 -4.54
CA TYR A 746 0.50 37.01 -5.06
C TYR A 746 0.93 36.11 -3.90
N LEU A 747 0.19 35.04 -3.65
CA LEU A 747 0.53 34.04 -2.65
C LEU A 747 1.38 32.96 -3.31
N LEU A 748 2.60 32.71 -2.79
CA LEU A 748 3.45 31.62 -3.26
C LEU A 748 3.54 30.56 -2.17
N SER A 749 3.15 29.32 -2.48
CA SER A 749 3.27 28.22 -1.53
C SER A 749 3.58 26.88 -2.22
N ALA A 750 3.67 25.82 -1.42
CA ALA A 750 3.76 24.46 -1.92
C ALA A 750 2.46 23.70 -1.72
N TYR A 751 2.19 22.74 -2.62
CA TYR A 751 1.01 21.86 -2.57
C TYR A 751 0.84 21.23 -1.17
N ALA A 752 1.94 20.72 -0.58
CA ALA A 752 1.93 20.10 0.74
C ALA A 752 1.78 21.11 1.90
N THR A 753 2.24 22.34 1.73
CA THR A 753 2.25 23.37 2.79
C THR A 753 0.87 23.95 3.04
N LEU A 754 0.11 24.21 1.97
CA LEU A 754 -1.29 24.59 2.06
C LEU A 754 -2.16 23.36 2.36
N GLY A 755 -1.77 22.47 3.28
CA GLY A 755 -2.44 21.21 3.57
C GLY A 755 -3.96 21.31 3.84
N VAL A 756 -4.60 20.17 4.00
CA VAL A 756 -6.07 20.08 4.08
C VAL A 756 -6.63 20.86 5.28
N GLY A 757 -7.65 21.69 5.02
CA GLY A 757 -8.35 22.50 6.03
C GLY A 757 -8.06 24.01 6.04
N GLN A 758 -7.15 24.52 5.20
CA GLN A 758 -6.95 25.99 5.06
C GLN A 758 -8.04 26.62 4.18
N ASN A 759 -8.49 27.82 4.55
CA ASN A 759 -9.45 28.61 3.76
C ASN A 759 -8.70 29.67 2.96
N LEU A 760 -8.97 29.75 1.66
CA LEU A 760 -8.32 30.67 0.73
C LEU A 760 -9.23 31.80 0.22
N GLN A 761 -10.50 31.76 0.61
CA GLN A 761 -11.48 32.82 0.36
C GLN A 761 -11.31 33.97 1.38
N HIS A 762 -11.54 35.20 0.95
CA HIS A 762 -11.45 36.40 1.78
C HIS A 762 -12.69 37.28 1.64
N ASP A 763 -12.83 38.27 2.53
CA ASP A 763 -13.97 39.18 2.51
C ASP A 763 -13.86 40.14 1.31
N ILE A 764 -14.99 40.58 0.77
CA ILE A 764 -15.07 41.42 -0.43
C ILE A 764 -14.63 42.84 -0.08
N GLY A 765 -13.53 43.30 -0.69
CA GLY A 765 -13.01 44.65 -0.54
C GLY A 765 -13.45 45.61 -1.65
N GLN A 766 -12.93 46.84 -1.60
CA GLN A 766 -13.20 47.85 -2.65
C GLN A 766 -12.68 47.44 -4.03
N LEU A 767 -11.60 46.64 -4.08
CA LEU A 767 -11.06 46.13 -5.34
C LEU A 767 -12.02 45.15 -6.02
N GLU A 768 -12.79 44.35 -5.27
CA GLU A 768 -13.68 43.33 -5.83
C GLU A 768 -15.14 43.77 -5.95
N ALA A 769 -15.63 44.67 -5.07
CA ALA A 769 -17.05 44.92 -4.86
C ALA A 769 -17.87 45.24 -6.11
N SER A 770 -17.31 45.96 -7.08
CA SER A 770 -18.00 46.33 -8.33
C SER A 770 -17.94 45.26 -9.43
N ARG A 771 -17.20 44.17 -9.21
CA ARG A 771 -16.84 43.18 -10.25
C ARG A 771 -17.38 41.79 -9.94
N VAL A 772 -17.56 41.42 -8.68
CA VAL A 772 -17.93 40.05 -8.30
C VAL A 772 -19.27 39.59 -8.87
N VAL A 773 -19.34 38.30 -9.20
CA VAL A 773 -20.53 37.61 -9.69
C VAL A 773 -20.99 36.61 -8.62
N ASP A 774 -22.24 36.77 -8.15
CA ASP A 774 -22.87 35.84 -7.19
C ASP A 774 -23.43 34.61 -7.91
N ILE A 775 -22.89 33.44 -7.58
CA ILE A 775 -23.30 32.12 -8.09
C ILE A 775 -24.08 31.29 -7.06
N ALA A 776 -24.61 31.93 -6.00
CA ALA A 776 -25.40 31.24 -4.99
C ALA A 776 -26.64 30.55 -5.60
N PRO A 777 -26.98 29.33 -5.15
CA PRO A 777 -28.22 28.68 -5.55
C PRO A 777 -29.43 29.44 -4.99
N SER A 778 -30.60 29.23 -5.59
CA SER A 778 -31.85 29.93 -5.22
C SER A 778 -32.31 29.65 -3.78
N ASP A 779 -31.96 28.50 -3.21
CA ASP A 779 -32.27 28.08 -1.84
C ASP A 779 -31.16 28.45 -0.81
N ALA A 780 -30.16 29.23 -1.22
CA ALA A 780 -29.11 29.66 -0.30
C ALA A 780 -29.62 30.70 0.69
N ASP A 781 -29.46 30.40 1.98
CA ASP A 781 -29.70 31.30 3.11
C ASP A 781 -29.14 32.72 2.83
N PRO A 782 -29.96 33.77 2.96
CA PRO A 782 -29.51 35.16 2.83
C PRO A 782 -28.34 35.53 3.76
N ASN A 783 -28.23 34.88 4.92
CA ASN A 783 -27.17 35.12 5.90
C ASN A 783 -25.96 34.17 5.76
N ASP A 784 -25.91 33.33 4.71
CA ASP A 784 -24.78 32.43 4.48
C ASP A 784 -23.47 33.23 4.35
N SER A 785 -22.52 32.96 5.25
CA SER A 785 -21.21 33.62 5.27
C SER A 785 -20.47 33.61 3.93
N ARG A 786 -20.75 32.64 3.03
CA ARG A 786 -20.17 32.57 1.69
C ARG A 786 -20.60 33.70 0.77
N ARG A 787 -21.69 34.41 1.07
CA ARG A 787 -22.13 35.62 0.35
C ARG A 787 -21.27 36.85 0.63
N LYS A 788 -20.53 36.87 1.74
CA LYS A 788 -19.63 37.97 2.11
C LYS A 788 -18.20 37.76 1.61
N LYS A 789 -17.91 36.58 1.04
CA LYS A 789 -16.57 36.15 0.67
C LYS A 789 -16.44 35.94 -0.83
N VAL A 790 -15.22 36.11 -1.32
CA VAL A 790 -14.80 35.89 -2.70
C VAL A 790 -13.62 34.90 -2.72
N ASP A 791 -13.56 34.05 -3.75
CA ASP A 791 -12.43 33.14 -3.99
C ASP A 791 -11.29 33.83 -4.75
N ILE A 792 -10.09 33.24 -4.70
CA ILE A 792 -8.91 33.77 -5.39
C ILE A 792 -9.14 33.88 -6.91
N ALA A 793 -8.68 34.97 -7.53
CA ALA A 793 -8.93 35.30 -8.94
C ALA A 793 -8.12 34.46 -9.94
N GLY A 794 -7.12 33.71 -9.49
CA GLY A 794 -6.38 32.79 -10.35
C GLY A 794 -5.37 31.93 -9.61
N ILE A 795 -4.87 30.92 -10.33
CA ILE A 795 -3.91 29.94 -9.81
C ILE A 795 -2.87 29.58 -10.86
N TYR A 796 -1.61 29.49 -10.44
CA TYR A 796 -0.53 28.85 -11.17
C TYR A 796 -0.21 27.50 -10.54
N LEU A 797 -0.30 26.45 -11.35
CA LEU A 797 0.04 25.09 -10.98
C LEU A 797 1.46 24.79 -11.51
N GLY A 798 2.46 24.90 -10.64
CA GLY A 798 3.82 24.49 -10.95
C GLY A 798 3.99 22.97 -10.92
N ARG A 799 5.05 22.49 -11.59
CA ARG A 799 5.35 21.06 -11.75
C ARG A 799 5.32 20.30 -10.42
N ILE A 800 4.60 19.18 -10.41
CA ILE A 800 4.51 18.28 -9.26
C ILE A 800 5.65 17.26 -9.33
N THR A 801 6.53 17.31 -8.34
CA THR A 801 7.60 16.35 -8.08
C THR A 801 7.44 15.71 -6.70
N HIS A 802 8.16 14.62 -6.44
CA HIS A 802 8.17 13.87 -5.17
C HIS A 802 6.87 13.12 -4.81
N VAL A 803 6.16 12.59 -5.81
CA VAL A 803 5.01 11.69 -5.59
C VAL A 803 5.45 10.36 -4.97
N LEU A 804 6.49 9.74 -5.55
CA LEU A 804 7.08 8.49 -5.06
C LEU A 804 8.23 8.77 -4.09
N THR A 805 8.31 7.96 -3.04
CA THR A 805 9.38 8.03 -2.04
C THR A 805 10.73 7.76 -2.68
N GLN A 806 11.66 8.71 -2.52
CA GLN A 806 13.01 8.59 -3.04
C GLN A 806 13.85 7.69 -2.11
N ILE A 807 14.48 6.67 -2.70
CA ILE A 807 15.37 5.77 -1.96
C ILE A 807 16.70 6.49 -1.69
N PRO A 808 17.13 6.64 -0.42
CA PRO A 808 18.42 7.22 -0.08
C PRO A 808 19.60 6.50 -0.75
N ASP A 809 20.72 7.18 -0.98
CA ASP A 809 21.91 6.57 -1.58
C ASP A 809 22.60 5.58 -0.62
N LEU A 810 22.58 5.86 0.67
CA LEU A 810 23.16 5.01 1.71
C LEU A 810 22.06 4.42 2.59
N ALA A 811 22.18 3.15 2.95
CA ALA A 811 21.35 2.55 4.00
C ALA A 811 21.89 2.96 5.39
N THR A 812 21.01 3.49 6.25
CA THR A 812 21.31 3.83 7.66
C THR A 812 20.12 3.46 8.53
N ASP A 813 20.34 3.23 9.83
CA ASP A 813 19.24 2.89 10.74
C ASP A 813 18.14 3.97 10.75
N ASP A 814 18.52 5.25 10.68
CA ASP A 814 17.61 6.40 10.65
C ASP A 814 16.69 6.43 9.41
N ASN A 815 17.16 5.93 8.27
CA ASN A 815 16.41 5.99 7.02
C ASN A 815 15.65 4.70 6.68
N LYS A 816 15.67 3.71 7.58
CA LYS A 816 14.95 2.43 7.46
C LYS A 816 13.48 2.59 7.04
N LYS A 817 12.78 3.57 7.63
CA LYS A 817 11.36 3.89 7.29
C LYS A 817 11.18 4.28 5.83
N VAL A 818 12.11 5.09 5.29
CA VAL A 818 12.07 5.59 3.91
C VAL A 818 12.23 4.42 2.93
N TRP A 819 13.14 3.49 3.23
CA TRP A 819 13.33 2.29 2.43
C TRP A 819 12.08 1.40 2.41
N ILE A 820 11.50 1.07 3.58
CA ILE A 820 10.28 0.26 3.66
C ILE A 820 9.15 0.93 2.86
N ARG A 821 8.96 2.24 3.01
CA ARG A 821 7.93 2.99 2.31
C ARG A 821 8.11 2.95 0.79
N ALA A 822 9.31 3.15 0.29
CA ALA A 822 9.58 3.11 -1.15
C ALA A 822 9.27 1.74 -1.76
N TYR A 823 9.66 0.63 -1.12
CA TYR A 823 9.33 -0.71 -1.61
C TYR A 823 7.85 -1.07 -1.44
N TYR A 824 7.17 -0.55 -0.42
CA TYR A 824 5.73 -0.67 -0.29
C TYR A 824 5.01 0.00 -1.47
N GLU A 825 5.42 1.21 -1.85
CA GLU A 825 4.85 1.96 -2.98
C GLU A 825 5.11 1.22 -4.31
N MET A 826 6.33 0.69 -4.53
CA MET A 826 6.65 -0.13 -5.71
C MET A 826 5.83 -1.43 -5.76
N LEU A 827 5.69 -2.14 -4.63
CA LEU A 827 4.86 -3.33 -4.60
C LEU A 827 3.37 -3.02 -4.79
N SER A 828 2.89 -1.87 -4.32
CA SER A 828 1.52 -1.43 -4.60
C SER A 828 1.30 -1.24 -6.11
N LEU A 829 2.28 -0.65 -6.80
CA LEU A 829 2.26 -0.53 -8.26
C LEU A 829 2.28 -1.90 -8.96
N ALA A 830 3.07 -2.86 -8.44
CA ALA A 830 3.09 -4.22 -8.99
C ALA A 830 1.75 -4.95 -8.79
N ASP A 831 1.14 -4.82 -7.61
CA ASP A 831 -0.19 -5.36 -7.29
C ASP A 831 -1.27 -4.79 -8.21
N SER A 832 -1.18 -3.50 -8.55
CA SER A 832 -2.08 -2.87 -9.53
C SER A 832 -1.81 -3.29 -10.98
N GLY A 833 -0.67 -3.94 -11.25
CA GLY A 833 -0.20 -4.34 -12.57
C GLY A 833 0.37 -3.19 -13.40
N GLU A 834 0.78 -2.09 -12.77
CA GLU A 834 1.35 -0.93 -13.45
C GLU A 834 2.86 -1.05 -13.69
N ILE A 835 3.52 -1.94 -12.95
CA ILE A 835 4.93 -2.33 -13.13
C ILE A 835 5.09 -3.82 -12.85
N SER A 836 6.19 -4.42 -13.29
CA SER A 836 6.54 -5.80 -12.93
C SER A 836 7.52 -5.92 -11.75
N LEU A 837 7.52 -7.09 -11.10
CA LEU A 837 8.55 -7.44 -10.10
C LEU A 837 9.96 -7.40 -10.69
N MET A 838 10.12 -7.66 -11.98
CA MET A 838 11.41 -7.56 -12.68
C MET A 838 11.87 -6.11 -12.82
N GLU A 839 10.97 -5.17 -13.07
CA GLU A 839 11.31 -3.74 -13.05
C GLU A 839 11.75 -3.29 -11.66
N ILE A 840 11.10 -3.75 -10.58
CA ILE A 840 11.54 -3.49 -9.19
C ILE A 840 12.95 -4.07 -8.97
N LYS A 841 13.21 -5.29 -9.42
CA LYS A 841 14.52 -5.94 -9.33
C LYS A 841 15.60 -5.15 -10.05
N LYS A 842 15.33 -4.76 -11.31
CA LYS A 842 16.22 -3.94 -12.13
C LYS A 842 16.47 -2.59 -11.49
N HIS A 843 15.42 -1.98 -10.93
CA HIS A 843 15.53 -0.72 -10.22
C HIS A 843 16.48 -0.84 -9.03
N MET A 844 16.34 -1.89 -8.22
CA MET A 844 17.24 -2.09 -7.09
C MET A 844 18.67 -2.41 -7.52
N ILE A 845 18.89 -3.28 -8.51
CA ILE A 845 20.23 -3.61 -8.99
C ILE A 845 20.95 -2.36 -9.47
N ASN A 846 20.26 -1.49 -10.22
CA ASN A 846 20.85 -0.22 -10.64
C ASN A 846 21.19 0.65 -9.43
N LYS A 847 20.30 0.74 -8.43
CA LYS A 847 20.55 1.51 -7.20
C LYS A 847 21.74 0.96 -6.40
N SER A 848 21.84 -0.35 -6.19
CA SER A 848 22.95 -0.97 -5.44
C SER A 848 24.29 -0.88 -6.16
N LEU A 849 24.27 -0.75 -7.49
CA LEU A 849 25.44 -0.47 -8.31
C LEU A 849 25.77 1.03 -8.46
N GLY A 850 25.01 1.92 -7.82
CA GLY A 850 25.18 3.37 -7.92
C GLY A 850 24.87 3.93 -9.32
N ARG A 851 24.09 3.21 -10.13
CA ARG A 851 23.69 3.63 -11.48
C ARG A 851 22.47 4.55 -11.41
N PRO A 852 22.40 5.58 -12.28
CA PRO A 852 21.21 6.42 -12.40
C PRO A 852 19.98 5.58 -12.68
N ASN A 853 18.86 5.93 -12.07
CA ASN A 853 17.64 5.16 -12.18
C ASN A 853 16.42 6.07 -12.21
N LYS A 854 15.52 5.80 -13.16
CA LYS A 854 14.29 6.57 -13.30
C LYS A 854 13.27 6.08 -12.28
N GLN A 855 12.49 7.00 -11.74
CA GLN A 855 11.28 6.65 -10.98
C GLN A 855 10.19 6.16 -11.94
N PHE A 856 9.17 5.51 -11.39
CA PHE A 856 8.00 5.00 -12.11
C PHE A 856 6.96 6.12 -12.38
N SER A 857 7.42 7.27 -12.91
CA SER A 857 6.55 8.43 -13.16
C SER A 857 5.60 8.26 -14.35
N GLN A 858 5.80 7.24 -15.17
CA GLN A 858 4.95 6.87 -16.30
C GLN A 858 3.70 6.07 -15.90
N THR A 859 3.54 5.75 -14.61
CA THR A 859 2.44 4.91 -14.12
C THR A 859 1.16 5.72 -13.94
N SER A 860 0.00 5.10 -14.21
CA SER A 860 -1.31 5.73 -14.02
C SER A 860 -1.56 6.18 -12.57
N SER A 861 -1.01 5.47 -11.59
CA SER A 861 -1.08 5.84 -10.17
C SER A 861 -0.24 7.07 -9.84
N TYR A 862 0.85 7.33 -10.56
CA TYR A 862 1.60 8.57 -10.46
C TYR A 862 0.75 9.73 -10.98
N THR A 863 0.19 9.58 -12.18
CA THR A 863 -0.76 10.55 -12.78
C THR A 863 -1.96 10.79 -11.87
N GLY A 864 -2.56 9.75 -11.31
CA GLY A 864 -3.68 9.87 -10.37
C GLY A 864 -3.29 10.59 -9.08
N ALA A 865 -2.08 10.37 -8.55
CA ALA A 865 -1.60 11.11 -7.38
C ALA A 865 -1.35 12.61 -7.69
N CYS A 866 -0.83 12.93 -8.88
CA CYS A 866 -0.72 14.30 -9.38
C CYS A 866 -2.12 14.93 -9.55
N THR A 867 -3.03 14.23 -10.22
CA THR A 867 -4.43 14.64 -10.44
C THR A 867 -5.12 14.96 -9.14
N ARG A 868 -5.02 14.08 -8.13
CA ARG A 868 -5.54 14.35 -6.79
C ARG A 868 -4.98 15.64 -6.20
N SER A 869 -3.67 15.84 -6.26
CA SER A 869 -3.02 17.04 -5.72
C SER A 869 -3.53 18.31 -6.42
N ILE A 870 -3.76 18.24 -7.73
CA ILE A 870 -4.33 19.32 -8.55
C ILE A 870 -5.79 19.56 -8.15
N LEU A 871 -6.63 18.53 -8.09
CA LEU A 871 -8.05 18.66 -7.71
C LEU A 871 -8.22 19.23 -6.29
N GLN A 872 -7.39 18.80 -5.35
CA GLN A 872 -7.39 19.34 -3.99
C GLN A 872 -6.94 20.82 -3.94
N ALA A 873 -6.04 21.25 -4.83
CA ALA A 873 -5.65 22.65 -4.97
C ALA A 873 -6.77 23.49 -5.59
N LEU A 874 -7.33 23.05 -6.72
CA LEU A 874 -8.39 23.75 -7.45
C LEU A 874 -9.67 23.87 -6.61
N GLY A 875 -10.09 22.80 -5.92
CA GLY A 875 -11.31 22.81 -5.11
C GLY A 875 -11.27 23.77 -3.90
N ARG A 876 -10.13 24.41 -3.62
CA ARG A 876 -10.04 25.48 -2.62
C ARG A 876 -10.53 26.83 -3.14
N LEU A 877 -10.55 27.01 -4.46
CA LEU A 877 -11.07 28.20 -5.15
C LEU A 877 -12.58 28.07 -5.47
N ASP A 878 -13.21 26.98 -5.03
CA ASP A 878 -14.61 26.64 -5.30
C ASP A 878 -15.51 26.74 -4.05
N ARG A 879 -15.13 27.53 -3.03
CA ARG A 879 -15.77 27.49 -1.71
C ARG A 879 -16.71 28.66 -1.39
N SER A 880 -16.56 29.81 -2.03
CA SER A 880 -17.44 30.97 -1.85
C SER A 880 -18.52 31.06 -2.95
N PHE A 881 -19.52 31.92 -2.73
CA PHE A 881 -20.54 32.20 -3.74
C PHE A 881 -20.15 33.32 -4.69
N ASN A 882 -19.19 34.18 -4.33
CA ASN A 882 -18.78 35.27 -5.19
C ASN A 882 -17.52 34.89 -5.97
N LYS A 883 -17.58 35.06 -7.29
CA LYS A 883 -16.48 34.78 -8.21
C LYS A 883 -16.06 36.05 -8.91
N MET A 884 -14.78 36.16 -9.26
CA MET A 884 -14.37 37.17 -10.24
C MET A 884 -14.92 36.80 -11.62
N PRO A 885 -15.31 37.78 -12.48
CA PRO A 885 -15.87 37.50 -13.80
C PRO A 885 -14.97 36.66 -14.69
N GLN A 886 -13.66 36.78 -14.50
CA GLN A 886 -12.64 36.03 -15.21
C GLN A 886 -11.68 35.42 -14.19
N ILE A 887 -11.54 34.09 -14.22
CA ILE A 887 -10.62 33.33 -13.39
C ILE A 887 -9.59 32.68 -14.29
N THR A 888 -8.31 32.72 -13.94
CA THR A 888 -7.24 32.11 -14.76
C THR A 888 -6.54 30.95 -14.07
N VAL A 889 -6.31 29.88 -14.82
CA VAL A 889 -5.43 28.76 -14.47
C VAL A 889 -4.21 28.79 -15.38
N ILE A 890 -3.03 28.93 -14.80
CA ILE A 890 -1.75 28.80 -15.52
C ILE A 890 -1.17 27.42 -15.22
N LEU A 891 -0.95 26.63 -16.26
CA LEU A 891 -0.36 25.29 -16.20
C LEU A 891 1.14 25.38 -16.42
N GLY A 892 1.92 24.99 -15.41
CA GLY A 892 3.37 24.83 -15.52
C GLY A 892 3.78 23.60 -16.33
N ASP A 893 5.09 23.42 -16.52
CA ASP A 893 5.64 22.28 -17.26
C ASP A 893 5.05 20.93 -16.81
N ARG A 894 4.61 20.12 -17.78
CA ARG A 894 4.02 18.78 -17.63
C ARG A 894 2.73 18.67 -16.83
N ILE A 895 2.14 19.75 -16.31
CA ILE A 895 0.90 19.65 -15.53
C ILE A 895 -0.26 19.09 -16.36
N ARG A 896 -0.35 19.49 -17.63
CA ARG A 896 -1.34 18.95 -18.57
C ARG A 896 -1.17 17.45 -18.79
N ASP A 897 0.06 16.95 -18.82
CA ASP A 897 0.38 15.55 -19.07
C ASP A 897 0.07 14.64 -17.87
N VAL A 898 -0.03 15.21 -16.66
CA VAL A 898 -0.24 14.45 -15.40
C VAL A 898 -1.58 14.70 -14.73
N PHE A 899 -2.50 15.39 -15.42
CA PHE A 899 -3.87 15.63 -14.97
C PHE A 899 -4.82 14.74 -15.76
N ASP A 900 -5.38 13.72 -15.13
CA ASP A 900 -6.29 12.75 -15.76
C ASP A 900 -7.48 12.47 -14.84
N PRO A 901 -8.57 13.22 -14.96
CA PRO A 901 -9.79 12.99 -14.21
C PRO A 901 -10.78 12.04 -14.92
N VAL A 902 -10.38 11.27 -15.95
CA VAL A 902 -11.30 10.55 -16.88
C VAL A 902 -12.31 9.64 -16.16
N ARG A 903 -11.98 9.07 -14.99
CA ARG A 903 -12.91 8.23 -14.21
C ARG A 903 -13.93 8.98 -13.36
N MET A 904 -13.84 10.32 -13.33
CA MET A 904 -14.76 11.19 -12.60
C MET A 904 -15.82 11.75 -13.56
N LYS A 905 -17.05 11.86 -13.07
CA LYS A 905 -18.17 12.48 -13.81
C LYS A 905 -18.07 14.00 -13.71
N ASP A 906 -18.58 14.72 -14.70
CA ASP A 906 -18.52 16.18 -14.76
C ASP A 906 -18.98 16.88 -13.48
N TYR A 907 -20.08 16.42 -12.88
CA TYR A 907 -20.62 17.00 -11.63
C TYR A 907 -19.71 16.82 -10.41
N GLN A 908 -18.70 15.94 -10.49
CA GLN A 908 -17.67 15.74 -9.45
C GLN A 908 -16.52 16.75 -9.59
N LEU A 909 -16.42 17.41 -10.74
CA LEU A 909 -15.35 18.34 -11.08
C LEU A 909 -15.84 19.78 -10.92
N GLY A 910 -15.05 20.59 -10.22
CA GLY A 910 -15.27 22.03 -10.13
C GLY A 910 -15.00 22.75 -11.46
N PRO A 911 -15.41 24.03 -11.57
CA PRO A 911 -15.31 24.82 -12.81
C PRO A 911 -13.90 24.83 -13.40
N LEU A 912 -12.88 25.02 -12.54
CA LEU A 912 -11.48 25.08 -12.95
C LEU A 912 -10.97 23.73 -13.48
N ALA A 913 -11.36 22.63 -12.84
CA ALA A 913 -10.97 21.28 -13.25
C ALA A 913 -11.60 20.89 -14.59
N GLN A 914 -12.88 21.21 -14.79
CA GLN A 914 -13.56 21.01 -16.08
C GLN A 914 -12.88 21.81 -17.20
N ALA A 915 -12.47 23.05 -16.93
CA ALA A 915 -11.79 23.88 -17.93
C ALA A 915 -10.44 23.28 -18.37
N ILE A 916 -9.66 22.69 -17.45
CA ILE A 916 -8.41 22.00 -17.79
C ILE A 916 -8.71 20.74 -18.62
N MET A 917 -9.70 19.95 -18.21
CA MET A 917 -10.10 18.71 -18.91
C MET A 917 -10.55 18.98 -20.36
N VAL A 918 -11.36 20.02 -20.59
CA VAL A 918 -11.79 20.43 -21.95
C VAL A 918 -10.61 20.86 -22.82
N ASN A 919 -9.53 21.36 -22.22
CA ASN A 919 -8.30 21.70 -22.95
C ASN A 919 -7.44 20.47 -23.30
N GLN A 920 -7.85 19.23 -22.98
CA GLN A 920 -7.15 17.99 -23.36
C GLN A 920 -7.78 17.32 -24.60
N LYS A 921 -6.95 16.70 -25.45
CA LYS A 921 -7.25 15.82 -26.61
C LYS A 921 -6.28 14.62 -26.48
N ASP A 922 -6.51 13.37 -26.84
CA ASP A 922 -7.57 12.59 -27.53
C ASP A 922 -7.64 11.18 -26.86
N ALA A 923 -8.63 10.35 -27.21
CA ALA A 923 -8.85 9.00 -26.65
C ALA A 923 -7.72 7.97 -26.92
N GLU A 924 -6.69 8.30 -27.69
CA GLU A 924 -5.60 7.37 -28.08
C GLU A 924 -4.64 7.02 -26.92
N ASP A 925 -4.47 7.91 -25.93
CA ASP A 925 -3.58 7.67 -24.79
C ASP A 925 -4.13 6.62 -23.79
N GLU A 926 -5.45 6.53 -23.61
CA GLU A 926 -6.08 5.63 -22.64
C GLU A 926 -5.93 4.16 -23.02
N GLN A 927 -6.07 3.85 -24.32
CA GLN A 927 -5.94 2.49 -24.83
C GLN A 927 -4.50 1.98 -24.69
N SER A 928 -3.49 2.85 -24.88
CA SER A 928 -2.07 2.54 -24.68
C SER A 928 -1.73 2.21 -23.22
N VAL A 929 -2.26 2.98 -22.26
CA VAL A 929 -2.05 2.74 -20.82
C VAL A 929 -2.69 1.43 -20.37
N MET A 930 -3.93 1.15 -20.79
CA MET A 930 -4.62 -0.10 -20.46
C MET A 930 -3.90 -1.33 -21.03
N GLU A 931 -3.36 -1.21 -22.23
CA GLU A 931 -2.59 -2.26 -22.89
C GLU A 931 -1.27 -2.53 -22.16
N ASN A 932 -0.51 -1.48 -21.79
CA ASN A 932 0.70 -1.63 -20.99
C ASN A 932 0.44 -2.31 -19.64
N VAL A 933 -0.61 -1.91 -18.92
CA VAL A 933 -1.03 -2.56 -17.66
C VAL A 933 -1.38 -4.04 -17.89
N ARG A 934 -2.01 -4.36 -19.02
CA ARG A 934 -2.32 -5.76 -19.38
C ARG A 934 -1.03 -6.56 -19.58
N LEU A 935 -0.06 -6.03 -20.33
CA LEU A 935 1.21 -6.71 -20.62
C LEU A 935 2.05 -6.90 -19.35
N GLU A 936 2.15 -5.90 -18.47
CA GLU A 936 2.87 -6.04 -17.19
C GLU A 936 2.24 -7.09 -16.28
N ARG A 937 0.90 -7.22 -16.29
CA ARG A 937 0.21 -8.31 -15.60
C ARG A 937 0.58 -9.68 -16.17
N TRP A 938 0.73 -9.78 -17.50
CA TRP A 938 1.16 -11.02 -18.14
C TRP A 938 2.61 -11.37 -17.76
N CYS A 939 3.52 -10.38 -17.70
CA CYS A 939 4.88 -10.54 -17.17
C CYS A 939 4.87 -11.12 -15.76
N ASN A 940 4.11 -10.50 -14.85
CA ASN A 940 4.02 -10.90 -13.45
C ASN A 940 3.46 -12.32 -13.27
N ARG A 941 2.38 -12.67 -13.98
CA ARG A 941 1.79 -14.01 -13.95
C ARG A 941 2.73 -15.09 -14.49
N THR A 942 3.44 -14.79 -15.57
CA THR A 942 4.44 -15.70 -16.14
C THR A 942 5.57 -15.97 -15.14
N LEU A 943 6.04 -14.93 -14.45
CA LEU A 943 7.06 -15.06 -13.41
C LEU A 943 6.60 -15.90 -12.21
N GLU A 944 5.34 -15.75 -11.78
CA GLU A 944 4.76 -16.58 -10.71
C GLU A 944 4.81 -18.07 -11.06
N THR A 945 4.35 -18.41 -12.27
CA THR A 945 4.42 -19.78 -12.76
C THR A 945 5.87 -20.24 -12.86
N GLN A 946 6.78 -19.42 -13.39
CA GLN A 946 8.19 -19.77 -13.52
C GLN A 946 8.83 -20.13 -12.18
N GLN A 947 8.60 -19.32 -11.15
CA GLN A 947 9.13 -19.56 -9.81
C GLN A 947 8.57 -20.85 -9.19
N CYS A 948 7.26 -21.08 -9.32
CA CYS A 948 6.62 -22.26 -8.76
C CYS A 948 7.06 -23.54 -9.49
N VAL A 949 7.06 -23.54 -10.82
CA VAL A 949 7.52 -24.67 -11.64
C VAL A 949 9.00 -24.96 -11.41
N ALA A 950 9.87 -23.95 -11.36
CA ALA A 950 11.29 -24.14 -11.04
C ALA A 950 11.49 -24.77 -9.65
N SER A 951 10.67 -24.36 -8.67
CA SER A 951 10.70 -24.97 -7.33
C SER A 951 10.23 -26.43 -7.34
N MET A 952 9.20 -26.77 -8.12
CA MET A 952 8.75 -28.16 -8.26
C MET A 952 9.85 -29.02 -8.89
N LEU A 953 10.42 -28.55 -10.01
CA LEU A 953 11.47 -29.25 -10.76
C LEU A 953 12.70 -29.57 -9.87
N GLY A 954 13.04 -28.68 -8.94
CA GLY A 954 14.15 -28.88 -8.00
C GLY A 954 13.95 -30.00 -6.97
N HIS A 955 12.73 -30.53 -6.81
CA HIS A 955 12.38 -31.50 -5.77
C HIS A 955 11.69 -32.78 -6.27
N LEU A 956 11.58 -32.97 -7.59
CA LEU A 956 10.88 -34.12 -8.18
C LEU A 956 11.44 -35.48 -7.77
N GLN A 957 12.74 -35.56 -7.46
CA GLN A 957 13.41 -36.80 -7.05
C GLN A 957 13.40 -37.03 -5.53
N ASP A 958 13.12 -35.98 -4.74
CA ASP A 958 13.26 -35.99 -3.29
C ASP A 958 11.91 -36.02 -2.55
N ASP A 959 10.81 -35.56 -3.16
CA ASP A 959 9.46 -35.58 -2.57
C ASP A 959 8.42 -36.11 -3.57
N ALA A 960 7.92 -37.32 -3.32
CA ALA A 960 6.92 -37.98 -4.15
C ALA A 960 5.63 -37.14 -4.31
N ARG A 961 5.23 -36.36 -3.30
CA ARG A 961 4.03 -35.50 -3.38
C ARG A 961 4.24 -34.35 -4.35
N ILE A 962 5.45 -33.79 -4.42
CA ILE A 962 5.77 -32.72 -5.38
C ILE A 962 5.79 -33.31 -6.80
N ALA A 963 6.32 -34.52 -6.97
CA ALA A 963 6.31 -35.22 -8.26
C ALA A 963 4.87 -35.51 -8.73
N ASP A 964 4.00 -35.99 -7.85
CA ASP A 964 2.57 -36.18 -8.14
C ASP A 964 1.87 -34.88 -8.51
N HIS A 965 2.13 -33.82 -7.73
CA HIS A 965 1.57 -32.49 -7.98
C HIS A 965 1.99 -31.95 -9.35
N PHE A 966 3.27 -32.07 -9.71
CA PHE A 966 3.79 -31.66 -11.02
C PHE A 966 3.15 -32.45 -12.17
N ARG A 967 2.95 -33.76 -12.02
CA ARG A 967 2.23 -34.59 -12.99
C ARG A 967 0.77 -34.15 -13.15
N GLN A 968 0.08 -33.89 -12.04
CA GLN A 968 -1.32 -33.43 -12.07
C GLN A 968 -1.44 -32.06 -12.72
N TYR A 969 -0.54 -31.13 -12.40
CA TYR A 969 -0.44 -29.82 -13.03
C TYR A 969 -0.35 -29.95 -14.56
N ARG A 970 0.62 -30.71 -15.06
CA ARG A 970 0.81 -30.92 -16.51
C ARG A 970 -0.42 -31.55 -17.18
N ARG A 971 -1.04 -32.55 -16.54
CA ARG A 971 -2.29 -33.16 -17.05
C ARG A 971 -3.44 -32.15 -17.13
N THR A 972 -3.58 -31.31 -16.13
CA THR A 972 -4.63 -30.26 -16.11
C THR A 972 -4.46 -29.29 -17.28
N LEU A 973 -3.22 -28.97 -17.68
CA LEU A 973 -2.98 -28.15 -18.88
C LEU A 973 -3.47 -28.80 -20.18
N LEU A 974 -3.49 -30.15 -20.28
CA LEU A 974 -4.09 -30.85 -21.43
C LEU A 974 -5.61 -30.74 -21.46
N GLU A 975 -6.25 -30.76 -20.30
CA GLU A 975 -7.71 -30.63 -20.16
C GLU A 975 -8.18 -29.21 -20.47
N MET A 976 -7.43 -28.21 -19.98
CA MET A 976 -7.84 -26.81 -20.01
C MET A 976 -6.72 -25.83 -20.41
N PRO A 977 -6.19 -25.93 -21.65
CA PRO A 977 -5.18 -24.99 -22.17
C PRO A 977 -5.71 -23.55 -22.33
N THR A 978 -7.02 -23.41 -22.48
CA THR A 978 -7.76 -22.14 -22.54
C THR A 978 -9.00 -22.24 -21.63
N PRO A 979 -8.87 -22.04 -20.30
CA PRO A 979 -9.97 -22.27 -19.37
C PRO A 979 -11.06 -21.21 -19.48
N THR A 980 -12.29 -21.59 -19.13
CA THR A 980 -13.37 -20.63 -18.84
C THR A 980 -13.11 -19.90 -17.52
N LEU A 981 -13.77 -18.76 -17.29
CA LEU A 981 -13.65 -18.03 -16.02
C LEU A 981 -13.95 -18.91 -14.79
N GLU A 982 -14.97 -19.77 -14.87
CA GLU A 982 -15.32 -20.67 -13.77
C GLU A 982 -14.26 -21.77 -13.54
N GLN A 983 -13.69 -22.33 -14.60
CA GLN A 983 -12.57 -23.28 -14.50
C GLN A 983 -11.32 -22.60 -13.92
N TYR A 984 -11.01 -21.38 -14.38
CA TYR A 984 -9.88 -20.61 -13.88
C TYR A 984 -10.02 -20.28 -12.39
N ARG A 985 -11.21 -19.87 -11.93
CA ARG A 985 -11.50 -19.55 -10.51
C ARG A 985 -11.19 -20.69 -9.53
N VAL A 986 -11.21 -21.94 -9.98
CA VAL A 986 -10.85 -23.10 -9.14
C VAL A 986 -9.37 -23.08 -8.78
N HIS A 987 -8.52 -22.67 -9.73
CA HIS A 987 -7.05 -22.73 -9.68
C HIS A 987 -6.37 -21.37 -9.58
N GLU A 988 -7.15 -20.30 -9.47
CA GLU A 988 -6.68 -18.92 -9.51
C GLU A 988 -5.57 -18.59 -8.48
N LEU A 989 -5.60 -19.30 -7.34
CA LEU A 989 -4.65 -19.17 -6.25
C LEU A 989 -3.29 -19.81 -6.51
N ASP A 990 -3.27 -20.82 -7.38
CA ASP A 990 -2.17 -21.73 -7.58
C ASP A 990 -1.20 -21.06 -8.57
N PRO A 991 0.01 -20.67 -8.15
CA PRO A 991 0.94 -19.89 -9.00
C PRO A 991 1.28 -20.58 -10.34
N GLU A 992 1.28 -21.91 -10.36
CA GLU A 992 1.46 -22.73 -11.55
C GLU A 992 0.29 -22.59 -12.54
N PHE A 993 -0.89 -22.18 -12.10
CA PHE A 993 -2.08 -21.93 -12.92
C PHE A 993 -2.35 -20.43 -13.13
N ALA A 994 -1.32 -19.58 -13.12
CA ALA A 994 -1.43 -18.17 -13.45
C ALA A 994 -1.63 -17.93 -14.98
N TYR A 995 -2.81 -18.29 -15.50
CA TYR A 995 -3.22 -18.06 -16.89
C TYR A 995 -3.26 -16.56 -17.25
N LEU A 996 -3.07 -16.25 -18.54
CA LEU A 996 -3.14 -14.90 -19.09
C LEU A 996 -4.57 -14.56 -19.53
N ALA A 997 -5.07 -13.38 -19.17
CA ALA A 997 -6.34 -12.88 -19.69
C ALA A 997 -6.18 -12.49 -21.17
N CYS A 998 -6.56 -13.39 -22.08
CA CYS A 998 -6.35 -13.26 -23.52
C CYS A 998 -7.65 -13.54 -24.27
N ARG A 999 -8.05 -12.61 -25.14
CA ARG A 999 -9.26 -12.71 -25.98
C ARG A 999 -8.95 -13.22 -27.38
N GLU A 1000 -7.77 -13.78 -27.60
CA GLU A 1000 -7.35 -14.42 -28.85
C GLU A 1000 -7.03 -15.89 -28.58
N SER A 1001 -6.91 -16.69 -29.64
CA SER A 1001 -6.51 -18.10 -29.56
C SER A 1001 -5.00 -18.32 -29.78
N ALA A 1002 -4.24 -17.24 -29.93
CA ALA A 1002 -2.77 -17.23 -30.01
C ALA A 1002 -2.21 -15.87 -29.57
N TYR A 1003 -0.94 -15.83 -29.16
CA TYR A 1003 -0.18 -14.60 -28.96
C TYR A 1003 1.31 -14.82 -29.22
N HIS A 1004 2.09 -13.74 -29.37
CA HIS A 1004 3.53 -13.80 -29.64
C HIS A 1004 4.34 -13.27 -28.46
N ILE A 1005 5.55 -13.80 -28.29
CA ILE A 1005 6.52 -13.36 -27.28
C ILE A 1005 7.92 -13.19 -27.89
N HIS A 1006 8.72 -12.33 -27.28
CA HIS A 1006 10.17 -12.34 -27.45
C HIS A 1006 10.80 -13.18 -26.33
N ARG A 1007 11.38 -14.32 -26.70
CA ARG A 1007 12.09 -15.22 -25.81
C ARG A 1007 13.61 -15.01 -25.92
N LEU A 1008 14.25 -14.74 -24.78
CA LEU A 1008 15.70 -14.69 -24.63
C LEU A 1008 16.13 -15.66 -23.51
N GLY A 1009 16.39 -16.91 -23.88
CA GLY A 1009 16.66 -18.00 -22.92
C GLY A 1009 15.42 -18.32 -22.07
N GLU A 1010 15.53 -18.11 -20.75
CA GLU A 1010 14.42 -18.28 -19.77
C GLU A 1010 13.69 -16.95 -19.47
N THR A 1011 13.95 -15.89 -20.25
CA THR A 1011 13.28 -14.58 -20.11
C THR A 1011 12.23 -14.42 -21.21
N PHE A 1012 11.06 -13.90 -20.85
CA PHE A 1012 9.94 -13.68 -21.74
C PHE A 1012 9.53 -12.20 -21.72
N GLU A 1013 9.42 -11.59 -22.90
CA GLU A 1013 8.95 -10.21 -23.07
C GLU A 1013 7.69 -10.19 -23.95
N PHE A 1014 6.70 -9.41 -23.53
CA PHE A 1014 5.42 -9.26 -24.22
C PHE A 1014 5.37 -7.91 -24.95
N GLY A 1015 5.10 -7.95 -26.26
CA GLY A 1015 5.05 -6.76 -27.13
C GLY A 1015 3.62 -6.27 -27.39
N ILE A 1016 3.50 -5.00 -27.78
CA ILE A 1016 2.22 -4.32 -28.12
C ILE A 1016 1.73 -4.75 -29.53
N GLU A 1017 2.59 -5.34 -30.35
CA GLU A 1017 2.26 -5.84 -31.70
C GLU A 1017 2.43 -7.36 -31.80
N LYS A 1018 1.94 -7.98 -32.89
CA LYS A 1018 2.23 -9.39 -33.27
C LYS A 1018 3.73 -9.61 -33.63
N GLN A 1019 4.62 -8.85 -33.02
CA GLN A 1019 6.07 -8.96 -33.13
C GLN A 1019 6.58 -9.80 -31.97
N GLY A 1020 7.25 -10.89 -32.28
CA GLY A 1020 7.80 -11.86 -31.34
C GLY A 1020 8.51 -12.97 -32.11
N ASN A 1021 9.49 -13.62 -31.48
CA ASN A 1021 10.23 -14.73 -32.11
C ASN A 1021 9.61 -16.11 -31.81
N GLU A 1022 8.64 -16.20 -30.89
CA GLU A 1022 7.90 -17.43 -30.58
C GLU A 1022 6.38 -17.14 -30.52
N GLU A 1023 5.59 -17.96 -31.21
CA GLU A 1023 4.12 -17.95 -31.14
C GLU A 1023 3.65 -18.98 -30.11
N ILE A 1024 2.71 -18.60 -29.25
CA ILE A 1024 2.02 -19.49 -28.31
C ILE A 1024 0.62 -19.79 -28.86
N SER A 1025 0.41 -21.00 -29.39
CA SER A 1025 -0.86 -21.41 -30.00
C SER A 1025 -1.02 -22.94 -30.03
N ALA A 1026 -2.25 -23.40 -30.29
CA ALA A 1026 -2.53 -24.82 -30.56
C ALA A 1026 -1.71 -25.32 -31.77
N LEU A 1027 -1.53 -24.48 -32.78
CA LEU A 1027 -0.72 -24.82 -33.95
C LEU A 1027 0.73 -24.99 -33.55
N SER A 1028 1.34 -23.99 -32.91
CA SER A 1028 2.77 -24.00 -32.55
C SER A 1028 3.11 -25.07 -31.50
N SER A 1029 2.14 -25.53 -30.71
CA SER A 1029 2.31 -26.67 -29.78
C SER A 1029 2.49 -28.03 -30.46
N GLY A 1030 2.08 -28.17 -31.73
CA GLY A 1030 2.01 -29.45 -32.43
C GLY A 1030 0.69 -30.21 -32.28
N LEU A 1031 -0.26 -29.75 -31.45
CA LEU A 1031 -1.55 -30.41 -31.21
C LEU A 1031 -2.29 -30.74 -32.52
N LEU A 1032 -2.41 -29.75 -33.43
CA LEU A 1032 -3.14 -29.95 -34.69
C LEU A 1032 -2.51 -31.01 -35.59
N THR A 1033 -1.18 -31.18 -35.54
CA THR A 1033 -0.47 -32.23 -36.29
C THR A 1033 -0.67 -33.59 -35.62
N ILE A 1034 -0.52 -33.66 -34.30
CA ILE A 1034 -0.68 -34.89 -33.51
C ILE A 1034 -2.08 -35.48 -33.67
N LEU A 1035 -3.13 -34.65 -33.65
CA LEU A 1035 -4.51 -35.10 -33.76
C LEU A 1035 -4.87 -35.70 -35.14
N LYS A 1036 -4.05 -35.46 -36.19
CA LYS A 1036 -4.23 -36.10 -37.49
C LYS A 1036 -3.80 -37.57 -37.49
N TYR A 1037 -2.99 -38.01 -36.52
CA TYR A 1037 -2.58 -39.40 -36.43
C TYR A 1037 -3.82 -40.31 -36.20
N PRO A 1038 -3.96 -41.43 -36.93
CA PRO A 1038 -5.14 -42.28 -36.84
C PRO A 1038 -5.49 -42.71 -35.41
N GLY A 1039 -6.72 -42.39 -34.97
CA GLY A 1039 -7.26 -42.71 -33.65
C GLY A 1039 -6.80 -41.79 -32.50
N MET A 1040 -5.92 -40.83 -32.75
CA MET A 1040 -5.43 -39.91 -31.71
C MET A 1040 -6.53 -38.97 -31.21
N ARG A 1041 -7.38 -38.47 -32.12
CA ARG A 1041 -8.49 -37.59 -31.76
C ARG A 1041 -9.47 -38.24 -30.80
N ASP A 1042 -9.88 -39.48 -31.09
CA ASP A 1042 -10.80 -40.24 -30.22
C ASP A 1042 -10.16 -40.54 -28.87
N TYR A 1043 -8.85 -40.81 -28.87
CA TYR A 1043 -8.08 -41.00 -27.64
C TYR A 1043 -8.07 -39.75 -26.75
N PHE A 1044 -7.89 -38.56 -27.33
CA PHE A 1044 -7.96 -37.30 -26.57
C PHE A 1044 -9.37 -37.04 -26.01
N MET A 1045 -10.40 -37.27 -26.83
CA MET A 1045 -11.80 -37.12 -26.37
C MET A 1045 -12.14 -38.08 -25.22
N ALA A 1046 -11.72 -39.34 -25.31
CA ALA A 1046 -11.99 -40.35 -24.29
C ALA A 1046 -11.32 -40.04 -22.93
N ASN A 1047 -10.21 -39.29 -22.94
CA ASN A 1047 -9.49 -38.86 -21.74
C ASN A 1047 -9.88 -37.46 -21.26
N GLY A 1048 -10.83 -36.79 -21.92
CA GLY A 1048 -11.25 -35.43 -21.56
C GLY A 1048 -10.24 -34.33 -21.90
N TRP A 1049 -9.29 -34.58 -22.81
CA TRP A 1049 -8.28 -33.59 -23.20
C TRP A 1049 -8.74 -32.70 -24.34
N ALA A 1050 -8.23 -31.46 -24.35
CA ALA A 1050 -8.58 -30.47 -25.34
C ALA A 1050 -8.08 -30.86 -26.74
N ILE A 1051 -9.01 -30.89 -27.69
CA ILE A 1051 -8.74 -31.13 -29.12
C ILE A 1051 -8.60 -29.83 -29.94
N ALA A 1052 -8.82 -28.69 -29.31
CA ALA A 1052 -8.68 -27.36 -29.87
C ALA A 1052 -8.50 -26.36 -28.72
N TRP A 1053 -7.88 -25.22 -29.01
CA TRP A 1053 -7.85 -24.09 -28.08
C TRP A 1053 -8.97 -23.13 -28.45
N VAL A 1054 -9.88 -22.88 -27.52
CA VAL A 1054 -11.10 -22.10 -27.73
C VAL A 1054 -10.98 -20.79 -26.97
N ASN A 1055 -11.42 -19.69 -27.58
CA ASN A 1055 -11.37 -18.39 -26.94
C ASN A 1055 -12.40 -18.27 -25.81
N HIS A 1056 -11.96 -18.54 -24.59
CA HIS A 1056 -12.75 -18.41 -23.36
C HIS A 1056 -12.32 -17.23 -22.47
N GLY A 1057 -11.44 -16.35 -22.99
CA GLY A 1057 -10.92 -15.18 -22.28
C GLY A 1057 -9.65 -15.43 -21.46
N PHE A 1058 -9.19 -16.66 -21.33
CA PHE A 1058 -7.93 -17.03 -20.67
C PHE A 1058 -7.11 -18.01 -21.51
N MET A 1059 -5.78 -17.91 -21.43
CA MET A 1059 -4.83 -18.76 -22.13
C MET A 1059 -3.60 -19.05 -21.29
N MET A 1060 -2.97 -20.21 -21.52
CA MET A 1060 -1.69 -20.53 -20.88
C MET A 1060 -0.63 -19.46 -21.16
N ASN A 1061 0.22 -19.21 -20.17
CA ASN A 1061 1.44 -18.40 -20.31
C ASN A 1061 2.60 -19.23 -20.93
N PRO A 1062 3.74 -18.62 -21.28
CA PRO A 1062 4.85 -19.33 -21.94
C PRO A 1062 5.47 -20.49 -21.12
N VAL A 1063 5.47 -20.41 -19.79
CA VAL A 1063 6.01 -21.48 -18.92
C VAL A 1063 5.04 -22.67 -18.86
N GLN A 1064 3.74 -22.38 -18.78
CA GLN A 1064 2.69 -23.39 -18.93
C GLN A 1064 2.75 -24.03 -20.31
N PHE A 1065 2.99 -23.24 -21.36
CA PHE A 1065 3.12 -23.74 -22.72
C PHE A 1065 4.28 -24.73 -22.90
N ASP A 1066 5.44 -24.47 -22.31
CA ASP A 1066 6.56 -25.42 -22.31
C ASP A 1066 6.20 -26.72 -21.57
N SER A 1067 5.50 -26.63 -20.44
CA SER A 1067 5.00 -27.79 -19.68
C SER A 1067 3.96 -28.60 -20.47
N TYR A 1068 3.05 -27.91 -21.16
CA TYR A 1068 2.03 -28.46 -22.04
C TYR A 1068 2.63 -29.20 -23.24
N LYS A 1069 3.61 -28.60 -23.93
CA LYS A 1069 4.31 -29.25 -25.06
C LYS A 1069 4.95 -30.58 -24.65
N GLY A 1070 5.55 -30.63 -23.45
CA GLY A 1070 6.16 -31.83 -22.89
C GLY A 1070 5.14 -32.96 -22.71
N ILE A 1071 4.11 -32.73 -21.89
CA ILE A 1071 3.09 -33.74 -21.60
C ILE A 1071 2.26 -34.13 -22.82
N LEU A 1072 1.98 -33.18 -23.74
CA LEU A 1072 1.37 -33.46 -25.04
C LEU A 1072 2.21 -34.48 -25.83
N GLY A 1073 3.54 -34.31 -25.79
CA GLY A 1073 4.47 -35.23 -26.42
C GLY A 1073 4.48 -36.62 -25.78
N GLU A 1074 4.48 -36.67 -24.45
CA GLU A 1074 4.47 -37.93 -23.69
C GLU A 1074 3.22 -38.77 -23.97
N VAL A 1075 2.03 -38.16 -23.91
CA VAL A 1075 0.76 -38.90 -24.08
C VAL A 1075 0.55 -39.35 -25.52
N ALA A 1076 0.91 -38.50 -26.50
CA ALA A 1076 0.81 -38.84 -27.92
C ALA A 1076 1.85 -39.89 -28.33
N GLY A 1077 3.09 -39.73 -27.86
CA GLY A 1077 4.18 -40.67 -28.11
C GLY A 1077 3.89 -42.05 -27.55
N ARG A 1078 3.36 -42.12 -26.33
CA ARG A 1078 2.90 -43.39 -25.75
C ARG A 1078 1.87 -44.08 -26.63
N PHE A 1079 0.83 -43.36 -27.03
CA PHE A 1079 -0.24 -43.91 -27.88
C PHE A 1079 0.29 -44.51 -29.18
N ILE A 1080 1.24 -43.83 -29.83
CA ILE A 1080 1.85 -44.30 -31.09
C ILE A 1080 2.75 -45.51 -30.82
N VAL A 1081 3.62 -45.42 -29.82
CA VAL A 1081 4.62 -46.47 -29.53
C VAL A 1081 3.97 -47.78 -29.11
N GLU A 1082 2.98 -47.73 -28.22
CA GLU A 1082 2.27 -48.92 -27.75
C GLU A 1082 1.50 -49.62 -28.90
N ARG A 1083 0.95 -48.84 -29.85
CA ARG A 1083 0.22 -49.40 -31.00
C ARG A 1083 1.13 -49.96 -32.09
N ARG A 1084 2.24 -49.27 -32.40
CA ARG A 1084 3.12 -49.66 -33.50
C ARG A 1084 4.04 -50.83 -33.17
N TRP A 1085 4.61 -50.83 -31.97
CA TRP A 1085 5.57 -51.87 -31.56
C TRP A 1085 4.99 -52.88 -30.56
N HIS A 1086 3.70 -52.77 -30.22
CA HIS A 1086 3.00 -53.67 -29.28
C HIS A 1086 3.73 -53.81 -27.94
N VAL A 1087 4.38 -52.74 -27.49
CA VAL A 1087 5.03 -52.64 -26.19
C VAL A 1087 4.10 -51.99 -25.17
N ASN A 1088 4.28 -52.30 -23.89
CA ASN A 1088 3.56 -51.63 -22.81
C ASN A 1088 4.50 -50.62 -22.14
N LEU A 1089 4.10 -49.34 -22.11
CA LEU A 1089 4.87 -48.29 -21.46
C LEU A 1089 4.36 -48.08 -20.03
N GLN A 1090 5.24 -48.31 -19.07
CA GLN A 1090 4.98 -48.16 -17.65
C GLN A 1090 5.63 -46.88 -17.12
N PRO A 1091 5.01 -46.20 -16.13
CA PRO A 1091 5.67 -45.12 -15.41
C PRO A 1091 6.90 -45.64 -14.66
N LEU A 1092 7.85 -44.75 -14.38
CA LEU A 1092 9.02 -45.08 -13.59
C LEU A 1092 8.66 -45.19 -12.10
N SER A 1093 9.49 -45.91 -11.34
CA SER A 1093 9.37 -45.98 -9.88
C SER A 1093 9.66 -44.63 -9.22
N GLU A 1094 9.18 -44.43 -7.99
CA GLU A 1094 9.32 -43.17 -7.25
C GLU A 1094 10.78 -42.67 -7.18
N GLU A 1095 11.74 -43.59 -7.01
CA GLU A 1095 13.18 -43.27 -6.94
C GLU A 1095 13.79 -42.80 -8.26
N ASN A 1096 13.10 -43.01 -9.38
CA ASN A 1096 13.52 -42.63 -10.73
C ASN A 1096 12.58 -41.60 -11.37
N ASN A 1097 11.70 -40.98 -10.58
CA ASN A 1097 10.73 -39.99 -11.05
C ASN A 1097 11.41 -38.93 -11.93
N GLU A 1098 10.79 -38.66 -13.09
CA GLU A 1098 11.12 -37.54 -13.99
C GLU A 1098 12.56 -37.59 -14.58
N LEU A 1099 13.27 -38.72 -14.45
CA LEU A 1099 14.51 -38.96 -15.19
C LEU A 1099 14.23 -39.15 -16.69
N PHE A 1100 13.24 -39.99 -16.98
CA PHE A 1100 12.69 -40.31 -18.29
C PHE A 1100 11.16 -40.40 -18.18
N ASP A 1101 10.46 -40.43 -19.31
CA ASP A 1101 8.99 -40.37 -19.32
C ASP A 1101 8.36 -41.74 -19.01
N TYR A 1102 8.89 -42.79 -19.63
CA TYR A 1102 8.39 -44.16 -19.47
C TYR A 1102 9.51 -45.19 -19.49
N GLN A 1103 9.16 -46.43 -19.12
CA GLN A 1103 9.99 -47.61 -19.31
C GLN A 1103 9.16 -48.76 -19.92
N THR A 1104 9.81 -49.60 -20.72
CA THR A 1104 9.22 -50.86 -21.21
C THR A 1104 9.40 -51.99 -20.20
N SER A 1105 8.67 -53.09 -20.36
CA SER A 1105 8.90 -54.34 -19.61
C SER A 1105 10.32 -54.90 -19.81
N GLY A 1106 10.98 -54.59 -20.94
CA GLY A 1106 12.39 -54.89 -21.21
C GLY A 1106 13.40 -53.97 -20.51
N GLN A 1107 12.93 -53.07 -19.63
CA GLN A 1107 13.72 -52.04 -18.93
C GLN A 1107 14.51 -51.10 -19.86
N ILE A 1108 13.92 -50.76 -21.00
CA ILE A 1108 14.40 -49.68 -21.86
C ILE A 1108 13.63 -48.42 -21.50
N TYR A 1109 14.35 -47.34 -21.25
CA TYR A 1109 13.78 -46.04 -20.92
C TYR A 1109 13.36 -45.29 -22.19
N ILE A 1110 12.31 -44.48 -22.12
CA ILE A 1110 11.81 -43.69 -23.23
C ILE A 1110 11.74 -42.22 -22.81
N ASP A 1111 12.27 -41.35 -23.67
CA ASP A 1111 12.30 -39.90 -23.50
C ASP A 1111 11.69 -39.24 -24.74
N PHE A 1112 10.43 -38.83 -24.65
CA PHE A 1112 9.72 -38.12 -25.70
C PHE A 1112 10.13 -36.64 -25.72
N LYS A 1113 10.15 -36.09 -26.93
CA LYS A 1113 10.39 -34.67 -27.22
C LYS A 1113 9.35 -34.20 -28.23
N ASN A 1114 8.97 -32.94 -28.11
CA ASN A 1114 8.05 -32.27 -29.02
C ASN A 1114 8.67 -30.95 -29.48
N TRP A 1115 9.82 -31.05 -30.16
CA TRP A 1115 10.59 -29.91 -30.64
C TRP A 1115 10.21 -29.57 -32.08
N ARG A 1116 9.71 -28.35 -32.31
CA ARG A 1116 9.44 -27.83 -33.66
C ARG A 1116 10.55 -26.97 -34.25
N GLN A 1117 11.41 -26.37 -33.42
CA GLN A 1117 12.60 -25.65 -33.86
C GLN A 1117 13.85 -26.46 -33.50
N PRO A 1118 14.94 -26.38 -34.29
CA PRO A 1118 16.18 -27.11 -33.98
C PRO A 1118 16.69 -26.70 -32.60
N HIS A 1119 17.00 -27.71 -31.77
CA HIS A 1119 17.62 -27.45 -30.49
C HIS A 1119 19.06 -26.97 -30.73
N ASP A 1120 19.39 -25.75 -30.32
CA ASP A 1120 20.71 -25.12 -30.51
C ASP A 1120 21.83 -25.75 -29.65
N GLN A 1121 21.57 -26.90 -29.03
CA GLN A 1121 22.57 -27.62 -28.23
C GLN A 1121 23.47 -28.45 -29.14
N ASN A 1122 24.77 -28.42 -28.84
CA ASN A 1122 25.73 -29.35 -29.40
C ASN A 1122 25.23 -30.80 -29.17
N VAL A 1123 25.07 -31.58 -30.24
CA VAL A 1123 24.59 -32.98 -30.21
C VAL A 1123 25.33 -33.80 -29.17
N GLN A 1124 26.64 -33.58 -29.00
CA GLN A 1124 27.44 -34.28 -28.00
C GLN A 1124 27.07 -33.88 -26.56
N ALA A 1125 26.75 -32.60 -26.32
CA ALA A 1125 26.31 -32.14 -25.01
C ALA A 1125 24.94 -32.72 -24.64
N ALA A 1126 24.01 -32.79 -25.60
CA ALA A 1126 22.70 -33.42 -25.40
C ALA A 1126 22.84 -34.91 -25.07
N ARG A 1127 23.70 -35.63 -25.79
CA ARG A 1127 24.02 -37.05 -25.51
C ARG A 1127 24.66 -37.24 -24.14
N ASN A 1128 25.61 -36.38 -23.77
CA ASN A 1128 26.24 -36.43 -22.43
C ASN A 1128 25.20 -36.20 -21.32
N HIS A 1129 24.21 -35.33 -21.54
CA HIS A 1129 23.12 -35.12 -20.59
C HIS A 1129 22.22 -36.34 -20.45
N VAL A 1130 21.80 -36.95 -21.56
CA VAL A 1130 21.01 -38.19 -21.56
C VAL A 1130 21.78 -39.34 -20.91
N GLN A 1131 23.07 -39.48 -21.22
CA GLN A 1131 23.97 -40.45 -20.60
C GLN A 1131 24.05 -40.23 -19.08
N GLY A 1132 24.23 -38.98 -18.63
CA GLY A 1132 24.25 -38.64 -17.21
C GLY A 1132 22.93 -38.93 -16.49
N LYS A 1133 21.77 -38.78 -17.15
CA LYS A 1133 20.47 -39.23 -16.62
C LYS A 1133 20.42 -40.75 -16.49
N LEU A 1134 20.85 -41.48 -17.53
CA LEU A 1134 20.86 -42.94 -17.57
C LEU A 1134 21.73 -43.56 -16.47
N ASP A 1135 22.84 -42.90 -16.14
CA ASP A 1135 23.77 -43.34 -15.10
C ASP A 1135 23.23 -43.09 -13.69
N LYS A 1136 22.33 -42.11 -13.52
CA LYS A 1136 21.63 -41.83 -12.24
C LYS A 1136 20.47 -42.79 -11.95
N VAL A 1137 19.97 -43.51 -12.96
CA VAL A 1137 18.85 -44.43 -12.76
C VAL A 1137 19.20 -45.50 -11.73
N ARG A 1138 18.33 -45.72 -10.75
CA ARG A 1138 18.41 -46.85 -9.83
C ARG A 1138 17.69 -48.03 -10.43
N SER A 1139 18.45 -48.99 -10.96
CA SER A 1139 17.94 -50.18 -11.61
C SER A 1139 18.81 -51.39 -11.28
N PRO A 1140 18.22 -52.59 -11.12
CA PRO A 1140 18.96 -53.84 -10.94
C PRO A 1140 19.80 -54.23 -12.17
N GLN A 1141 19.58 -53.61 -13.33
CA GLN A 1141 20.42 -53.83 -14.50
C GLN A 1141 21.81 -53.18 -14.36
N PRO A 1142 22.89 -53.89 -14.77
CA PRO A 1142 24.22 -53.31 -14.87
C PRO A 1142 24.21 -52.04 -15.72
N LEU A 1143 24.97 -51.02 -15.32
CA LEU A 1143 25.02 -49.71 -15.99
C LEU A 1143 25.20 -49.83 -17.52
N LYS A 1144 26.09 -50.73 -17.96
CA LYS A 1144 26.41 -51.00 -19.37
C LYS A 1144 25.26 -51.61 -20.19
N LYS A 1145 24.22 -52.17 -19.55
CA LYS A 1145 23.06 -52.78 -20.22
C LYS A 1145 21.85 -51.85 -20.26
N ARG A 1146 21.91 -50.69 -19.59
CA ARG A 1146 20.83 -49.71 -19.58
C ARG A 1146 20.79 -49.00 -20.92
N ARG A 1147 19.60 -48.93 -21.51
CA ARG A 1147 19.34 -48.36 -22.84
C ARG A 1147 18.20 -47.35 -22.77
N VAL A 1148 18.27 -46.32 -23.60
CA VAL A 1148 17.24 -45.28 -23.72
C VAL A 1148 16.92 -44.98 -25.19
N LEU A 1149 15.64 -44.81 -25.46
CA LEU A 1149 15.11 -44.37 -26.75
C LEU A 1149 14.62 -42.92 -26.61
N VAL A 1150 15.30 -41.99 -27.27
CA VAL A 1150 14.94 -40.57 -27.31
C VAL A 1150 14.15 -40.33 -28.59
N ILE A 1151 12.90 -39.86 -28.48
CA ILE A 1151 11.96 -39.76 -29.60
C ILE A 1151 11.46 -38.34 -29.73
N ASN A 1152 11.84 -37.64 -30.79
CA ASN A 1152 11.14 -36.42 -31.16
C ASN A 1152 9.88 -36.76 -31.98
N LEU A 1153 8.72 -36.25 -31.59
CA LEU A 1153 7.44 -36.62 -32.21
C LEU A 1153 7.28 -36.05 -33.61
N ILE A 1154 7.45 -34.73 -33.75
CA ILE A 1154 7.13 -34.01 -34.99
C ILE A 1154 8.44 -33.54 -35.62
N ARG A 1155 8.51 -33.58 -36.94
CA ARG A 1155 9.61 -33.01 -37.71
C ARG A 1155 9.98 -31.57 -37.29
N PRO A 1156 11.26 -31.28 -36.94
CA PRO A 1156 11.75 -29.92 -36.76
C PRO A 1156 11.71 -29.12 -38.07
N ALA A 1157 11.52 -27.80 -37.99
CA ALA A 1157 11.31 -26.92 -39.15
C ALA A 1157 12.55 -26.75 -40.08
N MET A 1158 13.77 -26.99 -39.59
CA MET A 1158 15.00 -26.88 -40.41
C MET A 1158 15.49 -28.26 -40.91
N ARG A 1159 16.01 -28.31 -42.15
CA ARG A 1159 16.60 -29.51 -42.76
C ARG A 1159 17.93 -29.87 -42.09
N GLN A 1160 17.87 -30.65 -41.01
CA GLN A 1160 19.01 -31.44 -40.55
C GLN A 1160 19.06 -32.78 -41.30
N ASP A 1161 20.19 -33.50 -41.22
CA ASP A 1161 20.32 -34.87 -41.70
C ASP A 1161 19.50 -35.82 -40.78
N LEU A 1162 18.23 -36.03 -41.15
CA LEU A 1162 17.21 -36.75 -40.37
C LEU A 1162 17.38 -38.26 -40.52
N ALA A 1163 18.37 -38.83 -39.85
CA ALA A 1163 18.52 -40.28 -39.72
C ALA A 1163 18.26 -40.72 -38.28
N VAL A 1164 17.69 -41.91 -38.10
CA VAL A 1164 17.73 -42.61 -36.81
C VAL A 1164 19.20 -42.85 -36.48
N ARG A 1165 19.64 -42.42 -35.31
CA ARG A 1165 21.03 -42.53 -34.87
C ARG A 1165 21.12 -43.38 -33.62
N MET A 1166 22.21 -44.11 -33.49
CA MET A 1166 22.53 -44.89 -32.30
C MET A 1166 23.97 -44.61 -31.91
N THR A 1167 24.23 -44.54 -30.60
CA THR A 1167 25.60 -44.46 -30.09
C THR A 1167 26.36 -45.75 -30.38
N GLU A 1168 27.69 -45.68 -30.50
CA GLU A 1168 28.54 -46.86 -30.79
C GLU A 1168 28.38 -47.98 -29.75
N ASP A 1169 28.12 -47.61 -28.49
CA ASP A 1169 27.88 -48.55 -27.39
C ASP A 1169 26.45 -49.13 -27.38
N GLY A 1170 25.58 -48.71 -28.31
CA GLY A 1170 24.21 -49.18 -28.45
C GLY A 1170 23.27 -48.78 -27.31
N ARG A 1171 23.66 -47.81 -26.46
CA ARG A 1171 22.88 -47.43 -25.26
C ARG A 1171 21.85 -46.34 -25.52
N ILE A 1172 22.09 -45.44 -26.48
CA ILE A 1172 21.19 -44.33 -26.78
C ILE A 1172 20.80 -44.44 -28.25
N MET A 1173 19.50 -44.55 -28.51
CA MET A 1173 18.92 -44.43 -29.85
C MET A 1173 18.09 -43.16 -29.94
N GLU A 1174 18.29 -42.37 -31.00
CA GLU A 1174 17.64 -41.09 -31.25
C GLU A 1174 16.76 -41.20 -32.51
N ILE A 1175 15.47 -40.94 -32.35
CA ILE A 1175 14.50 -40.84 -33.44
C ILE A 1175 14.23 -39.35 -33.71
N PRO A 1176 14.55 -38.83 -34.92
CA PRO A 1176 14.45 -37.40 -35.22
C PRO A 1176 13.00 -36.91 -35.43
N GLN A 1177 12.09 -37.82 -35.81
CA GLN A 1177 10.66 -37.58 -35.98
C GLN A 1177 9.90 -38.91 -35.95
N LEU A 1178 8.74 -38.94 -35.31
CA LEU A 1178 7.86 -40.12 -35.28
C LEU A 1178 6.69 -39.99 -36.26
N ILE A 1179 6.20 -38.75 -36.42
CA ILE A 1179 5.16 -38.37 -37.38
C ILE A 1179 5.62 -37.17 -38.22
N ASP A 1180 5.11 -37.10 -39.46
CA ASP A 1180 5.33 -35.97 -40.36
C ASP A 1180 4.34 -34.83 -40.10
N GLN A 1181 4.38 -33.78 -40.93
CA GLN A 1181 3.51 -32.60 -40.77
C GLN A 1181 2.03 -32.89 -41.08
N ASP A 1182 1.76 -34.00 -41.78
CA ASP A 1182 0.42 -34.49 -42.08
C ASP A 1182 -0.10 -35.44 -41.00
N GLY A 1183 0.70 -35.72 -39.97
CA GLY A 1183 0.38 -36.64 -38.88
C GLY A 1183 0.48 -38.11 -39.29
N SER A 1184 1.11 -38.40 -40.42
CA SER A 1184 1.41 -39.76 -40.86
C SER A 1184 2.70 -40.25 -40.20
N PHE A 1185 2.82 -41.56 -40.02
CA PHE A 1185 4.01 -42.15 -39.42
C PHE A 1185 5.23 -41.99 -40.34
N ALA A 1186 6.33 -41.49 -39.79
CA ALA A 1186 7.42 -40.93 -40.58
C ALA A 1186 8.62 -41.87 -40.79
N LEU A 1187 8.71 -43.00 -40.07
CA LEU A 1187 9.83 -43.92 -40.21
C LEU A 1187 9.65 -44.82 -41.43
N THR A 1188 10.74 -45.08 -42.15
CA THR A 1188 10.75 -46.13 -43.17
C THR A 1188 10.57 -47.51 -42.54
N ALA A 1189 10.15 -48.51 -43.32
CA ALA A 1189 10.00 -49.88 -42.82
C ALA A 1189 11.30 -50.44 -42.21
N GLU A 1190 12.46 -50.02 -42.71
CA GLU A 1190 13.78 -50.39 -42.16
C GLU A 1190 14.04 -49.73 -40.80
N GLN A 1191 13.75 -48.43 -40.69
CA GLN A 1191 13.90 -47.68 -39.43
C GLN A 1191 12.91 -48.17 -38.36
N GLU A 1192 11.66 -48.44 -38.73
CA GLU A 1192 10.64 -49.00 -37.84
C GLU A 1192 11.08 -50.38 -37.30
N ARG A 1193 11.67 -51.23 -38.17
CA ARG A 1193 12.27 -52.50 -37.76
C ARG A 1193 13.44 -52.29 -36.81
N MET A 1194 14.36 -51.38 -37.12
CA MET A 1194 15.52 -51.07 -36.28
C MET A 1194 15.11 -50.65 -34.86
N VAL A 1195 14.09 -49.80 -34.74
CA VAL A 1195 13.52 -49.39 -33.45
C VAL A 1195 12.85 -50.57 -32.75
N GLY A 1196 12.14 -51.42 -33.49
CA GLY A 1196 11.56 -52.65 -32.96
C GLY A 1196 12.60 -53.58 -32.35
N VAL A 1197 13.73 -53.79 -33.04
CA VAL A 1197 14.86 -54.59 -32.54
C VAL A 1197 15.45 -53.96 -31.27
N PHE A 1198 15.58 -52.63 -31.25
CA PHE A 1198 16.08 -51.94 -30.06
C PHE A 1198 15.16 -52.16 -28.86
N LEU A 1199 13.84 -51.99 -29.04
CA LEU A 1199 12.83 -52.13 -28.00
C LEU A 1199 12.63 -53.57 -27.50
N ASN A 1200 12.61 -54.54 -28.41
CA ASN A 1200 12.21 -55.92 -28.13
C ASN A 1200 13.37 -56.92 -28.10
N GLY A 1201 14.59 -56.49 -28.48
CA GLY A 1201 15.77 -57.35 -28.55
C GLY A 1201 15.69 -58.45 -29.61
N ARG A 1202 14.80 -58.32 -30.59
CA ARG A 1202 14.56 -59.26 -31.69
C ARG A 1202 14.33 -58.54 -33.00
#